data_AF-A0A850MI60-F1
#
_entry.id   AF-A0A850MI60-F1
#
_cell.length_a   1.000
_cell.length_b   1.000
_cell.length_c   1.000
_cell.angle_alpha   90.00
_cell.angle_beta   90.00
_cell.angle_gamma   90.00
#
_symmetry.space_group_name_H-M   'P 1'
#
loop_
_entity.id
_entity.type
_entity.pdbx_description
1 polymer ?
#
loop_
_entity_poly.entity_id
_entity_poly.type
_entity_poly.pdbx_seq_one_letter_code
_entity_poly.pdbx_strand_id
1 'polypeptide(L)'
;MELEETLTENQKRIYEIAKEYLRKNPHFTFNELLSVSKRASKLPDKEIMNILGNFIRKKVFVPGSRLTRETILKNETRNQICDYIFQNPGIHFTQILTHFKIGPYAGRWHLEMLKKFGFVRDQKFAKYKVYFHEEFPQDKELLVFSLRNPNVLKIFSILKYQSLNPANLSKVLELHHSTIQYHLDKLRKNKLVKANPDNVYSINTEFLYFLEKYYNFTLSSELNEKLAEFIEVKKPAAPPLEEIVKVLREYDYFGGNIRYKVAVQNITKMTISKIDIMITATSQYTLEDKVQTIDHLVPGETRGVDFILTPLQCGKSQVYATVAYTDGFGKPQSAVVQPKEVWIKCPLVSPKKVMVNQMTEWKKDLQKGSSKIEFESIVPKQMFEIAHNQITALDLAEVIFDDINYKCAFLGLAKVTSTKMMVEVIIVSNTLVLDVWADSLKQATGFLAYIRNLINIALESAQKLMGRVEQLGQKILGIFEITNRIVQLFEYCEKLWIISEILIILKEINSRLNRLFPDLEVIDQISSWIETLEVSFKVGDSIREKDSTRLQTNIQSWLNHLIRLARANIEIFAQTFKEQNDQITHFTFLLAELEKYNQKLIEKVIHKILIHIILIDTQSGLSLYNLNFQETQTDTDLMSGFLSAIQQFGAELSQETTSVKKIEYHGFEINLEDGNLTRAALILKGTGPEILRKNLVTFLREFEAKYGSLVQNFKGDVTVFRDSRELIEKYFVEKPYEEKSFLPS
;
A
#
# COMPACT_ATOMS: atom_id res chain seq x y z
N MET A 1 1.37 0.77 -32.40
CA MET A 1 0.15 0.70 -33.23
C MET A 1 -1.02 0.73 -32.28
N GLU A 2 -1.87 1.74 -32.41
CA GLU A 2 -3.06 1.84 -31.56
C GLU A 2 -3.98 0.66 -31.88
N LEU A 3 -4.54 0.00 -30.86
CA LEU A 3 -5.38 -1.18 -31.02
C LEU A 3 -6.49 -0.94 -32.05
N GLU A 4 -7.06 0.28 -32.04
CA GLU A 4 -8.10 0.73 -32.97
C GLU A 4 -7.68 0.68 -34.45
N GLU A 5 -6.41 0.88 -34.79
CA GLU A 5 -5.94 0.82 -36.19
C GLU A 5 -5.94 -0.61 -36.77
N THR A 6 -5.97 -1.63 -35.91
CA THR A 6 -5.91 -3.06 -36.30
C THR A 6 -7.25 -3.77 -36.35
N LEU A 7 -8.33 -3.11 -35.89
CA LEU A 7 -9.66 -3.73 -35.79
C LEU A 7 -10.44 -3.58 -37.10
N THR A 8 -11.17 -4.64 -37.47
CA THR A 8 -12.18 -4.56 -38.55
C THR A 8 -13.35 -3.65 -38.15
N GLU A 9 -14.15 -3.20 -39.10
CA GLU A 9 -15.28 -2.29 -38.84
C GLU A 9 -16.28 -2.85 -37.81
N ASN A 10 -16.62 -4.13 -37.92
CA ASN A 10 -17.48 -4.82 -36.94
C ASN A 10 -16.81 -4.95 -35.56
N GLN A 11 -15.50 -5.19 -35.50
CA GLN A 11 -14.76 -5.23 -34.25
C GLN A 11 -14.68 -3.86 -33.57
N LYS A 12 -14.45 -2.78 -34.33
CA LYS A 12 -14.48 -1.40 -33.84
C LYS A 12 -15.84 -1.06 -33.24
N ARG A 13 -16.91 -1.43 -33.93
CA ARG A 13 -18.28 -1.19 -33.45
C ARG A 13 -18.55 -1.88 -32.11
N ILE A 14 -18.15 -3.14 -31.96
CA ILE A 14 -18.29 -3.88 -30.69
C ILE A 14 -17.37 -3.31 -29.61
N TYR A 15 -16.16 -2.90 -29.98
CA TYR A 15 -15.20 -2.29 -29.05
C TYR A 15 -15.74 -0.99 -28.45
N GLU A 16 -16.31 -0.09 -29.25
CA GLU A 16 -16.88 1.18 -28.77
C GLU A 16 -18.11 0.96 -27.89
N ILE A 17 -19.02 0.05 -28.28
CA ILE A 17 -20.18 -0.32 -27.44
C ILE A 17 -19.71 -0.84 -26.08
N ALA A 18 -18.70 -1.72 -26.08
CA ALA A 18 -18.15 -2.26 -24.85
C ALA A 18 -17.48 -1.17 -24.00
N LYS A 19 -16.65 -0.32 -24.60
CA LYS A 19 -15.95 0.79 -23.94
C LYS A 19 -16.92 1.79 -23.29
N GLU A 20 -18.00 2.14 -23.98
CA GLU A 20 -19.04 3.02 -23.43
C GLU A 20 -19.79 2.37 -22.26
N TYR A 21 -20.12 1.07 -22.38
CA TYR A 21 -20.74 0.32 -21.30
C TYR A 21 -19.85 0.25 -20.05
N LEU A 22 -18.54 0.04 -20.22
CA LEU A 22 -17.56 -0.06 -19.13
C LEU A 22 -17.33 1.27 -18.39
N ARG A 23 -17.52 2.43 -19.04
CA ARG A 23 -17.48 3.72 -18.34
C ARG A 23 -18.53 3.80 -17.23
N LYS A 24 -19.73 3.30 -17.52
CA LYS A 24 -20.88 3.34 -16.60
C LYS A 24 -20.89 2.14 -15.65
N ASN A 25 -20.39 0.97 -16.09
CA ASN A 25 -20.50 -0.30 -15.36
C ASN A 25 -19.11 -0.91 -15.06
N PRO A 26 -18.52 -0.60 -13.89
CA PRO A 26 -17.16 -1.03 -13.53
C PRO A 26 -16.93 -2.52 -13.43
N HIS A 27 -17.94 -3.20 -12.92
CA HIS A 27 -17.95 -4.62 -12.68
C HIS A 27 -18.96 -5.17 -13.66
N PHE A 28 -18.45 -5.73 -14.74
CA PHE A 28 -19.27 -6.29 -15.80
C PHE A 28 -18.96 -7.77 -15.97
N THR A 29 -20.00 -8.51 -16.37
CA THR A 29 -19.88 -9.92 -16.79
C THR A 29 -19.80 -10.02 -18.31
N PHE A 30 -19.28 -11.13 -18.81
CA PHE A 30 -19.28 -11.41 -20.26
C PHE A 30 -20.70 -11.39 -20.83
N ASN A 31 -21.68 -11.90 -20.08
CA ASN A 31 -23.08 -11.99 -20.51
C ASN A 31 -23.75 -10.61 -20.58
N GLU A 32 -23.42 -9.70 -19.67
CA GLU A 32 -23.87 -8.31 -19.73
C GLU A 32 -23.31 -7.59 -20.95
N LEU A 33 -22.00 -7.73 -21.19
CA LEU A 33 -21.35 -7.12 -22.35
C LEU A 33 -21.90 -7.68 -23.66
N LEU A 34 -22.16 -9.00 -23.71
CA LEU A 34 -22.81 -9.67 -24.81
C LEU A 34 -24.24 -9.14 -25.04
N SER A 35 -25.03 -8.98 -23.97
CA SER A 35 -26.41 -8.50 -24.06
C SER A 35 -26.51 -7.05 -24.54
N VAL A 36 -25.59 -6.19 -24.11
CA VAL A 36 -25.51 -4.79 -24.57
C VAL A 36 -25.03 -4.73 -26.01
N SER A 37 -24.03 -5.54 -26.36
CA SER A 37 -23.51 -5.63 -27.72
C SER A 37 -24.56 -6.14 -28.72
N LYS A 38 -25.38 -7.13 -28.34
CA LYS A 38 -26.51 -7.61 -29.15
C LYS A 38 -27.54 -6.51 -29.41
N ARG A 39 -27.91 -5.76 -28.36
CA ARG A 39 -28.90 -4.67 -28.46
C ARG A 39 -28.42 -3.50 -29.33
N ALA A 40 -27.14 -3.14 -29.26
CA ALA A 40 -26.62 -1.92 -29.89
C ALA A 40 -25.95 -2.14 -31.27
N SER A 41 -25.39 -3.33 -31.56
CA SER A 41 -24.55 -3.53 -32.75
C SER A 41 -25.30 -3.92 -34.03
N LYS A 42 -26.51 -4.50 -33.93
CA LYS A 42 -27.28 -5.07 -35.06
C LYS A 42 -26.51 -6.14 -35.85
N LEU A 43 -25.49 -6.78 -35.25
CA LEU A 43 -24.73 -7.88 -35.86
C LEU A 43 -25.30 -9.26 -35.46
N PRO A 44 -25.00 -10.34 -36.21
CA PRO A 44 -25.40 -11.69 -35.83
C PRO A 44 -24.79 -12.12 -34.49
N ASP A 45 -25.59 -12.75 -33.63
CA ASP A 45 -25.19 -13.20 -32.29
C ASP A 45 -23.90 -14.02 -32.25
N LYS A 46 -23.72 -14.91 -33.25
CA LYS A 46 -22.53 -15.77 -33.38
C LYS A 46 -21.27 -14.95 -33.67
N GLU A 47 -21.40 -13.88 -34.45
CA GLU A 47 -20.30 -12.98 -34.78
C GLU A 47 -19.90 -12.14 -33.57
N ILE A 48 -20.89 -11.60 -32.84
CA ILE A 48 -20.67 -10.84 -31.59
C ILE A 48 -19.98 -11.72 -30.54
N MET A 49 -20.46 -12.95 -30.34
CA MET A 49 -19.85 -13.90 -29.41
C MET A 49 -18.39 -14.20 -29.78
N ASN A 50 -18.08 -14.38 -31.07
CA ASN A 50 -16.72 -14.60 -31.53
C ASN A 50 -15.83 -13.37 -31.32
N ILE A 51 -16.32 -12.16 -31.64
CA ILE A 51 -15.58 -10.91 -31.43
C ILE A 51 -15.30 -10.68 -29.93
N LEU A 52 -16.31 -10.76 -29.08
CA LEU A 52 -16.15 -10.59 -27.64
C LEU A 52 -15.29 -11.69 -27.03
N GLY A 53 -15.47 -12.94 -27.44
CA GLY A 53 -14.63 -14.06 -27.02
C GLY A 53 -13.16 -13.83 -27.38
N ASN A 54 -12.88 -13.31 -28.58
CA ASN A 54 -11.53 -12.93 -28.99
C ASN A 54 -10.99 -11.74 -28.19
N PHE A 55 -11.81 -10.75 -27.86
CA PHE A 55 -11.40 -9.63 -27.01
C PHE A 55 -11.05 -10.06 -25.59
N ILE A 56 -11.84 -10.95 -24.98
CA ILE A 56 -11.52 -11.52 -23.67
C ILE A 56 -10.24 -12.37 -23.74
N ARG A 57 -10.13 -13.24 -24.74
CA ARG A 57 -8.95 -14.09 -24.93
C ARG A 57 -7.67 -13.28 -25.14
N LYS A 58 -7.74 -12.18 -25.88
CA LYS A 58 -6.62 -11.24 -26.09
C LYS A 58 -6.45 -10.23 -24.92
N LYS A 59 -7.26 -10.37 -23.86
CA LYS A 59 -7.29 -9.47 -22.69
C LYS A 59 -7.51 -8.00 -23.06
N VAL A 60 -8.19 -7.73 -24.19
CA VAL A 60 -8.62 -6.38 -24.58
C VAL A 60 -9.56 -5.80 -23.52
N PHE A 61 -10.47 -6.65 -23.04
CA PHE A 61 -11.28 -6.43 -21.85
C PHE A 61 -11.01 -7.55 -20.83
N VAL A 62 -11.12 -7.23 -19.55
CA VAL A 62 -11.03 -8.21 -18.47
C VAL A 62 -12.28 -8.06 -17.60
N PRO A 63 -13.11 -9.11 -17.43
CA PRO A 63 -14.30 -9.05 -16.61
C PRO A 63 -14.00 -8.54 -15.19
N GLY A 64 -14.89 -7.71 -14.66
CA GLY A 64 -14.66 -7.03 -13.38
C GLY A 64 -13.61 -5.92 -13.40
N SER A 65 -13.40 -5.23 -14.54
CA SER A 65 -12.51 -4.07 -14.65
C SER A 65 -13.12 -2.96 -15.52
N ARG A 66 -13.06 -1.71 -15.05
CA ARG A 66 -13.37 -0.50 -15.84
C ARG A 66 -12.39 -0.24 -16.99
N LEU A 67 -11.16 -0.71 -16.84
CA LEU A 67 -10.06 -0.40 -17.74
C LEU A 67 -10.05 -1.35 -18.94
N THR A 68 -9.67 -0.83 -20.11
CA THR A 68 -9.34 -1.62 -21.31
C THR A 68 -7.83 -1.76 -21.43
N ARG A 69 -7.37 -2.78 -22.18
CA ARG A 69 -5.94 -3.00 -22.44
C ARG A 69 -5.22 -1.73 -22.92
N GLU A 70 -5.87 -0.93 -23.75
CA GLU A 70 -5.33 0.33 -24.26
C GLU A 70 -5.20 1.41 -23.16
N THR A 71 -6.25 1.59 -22.34
CA THR A 71 -6.23 2.58 -21.25
C THR A 71 -5.21 2.28 -20.15
N ILE A 72 -4.72 1.04 -20.07
CA ILE A 72 -3.68 0.66 -19.10
C ILE A 72 -2.37 1.39 -19.41
N LEU A 73 -1.96 1.42 -20.68
CA LEU A 73 -0.74 2.10 -21.13
C LEU A 73 -0.93 3.61 -21.33
N LYS A 74 -2.16 4.14 -21.35
CA LYS A 74 -2.40 5.59 -21.29
C LYS A 74 -1.96 6.23 -19.97
N ASN A 75 -1.82 5.44 -18.90
CA ASN A 75 -1.22 5.92 -17.66
C ASN A 75 0.30 5.92 -17.81
N GLU A 76 0.89 7.11 -17.72
CA GLU A 76 2.32 7.34 -17.96
C GLU A 76 3.21 6.43 -17.10
N THR A 77 2.94 6.33 -15.79
CA THR A 77 3.71 5.48 -14.88
C THR A 77 3.63 4.00 -15.26
N ARG A 78 2.46 3.47 -15.64
CA ARG A 78 2.33 2.07 -16.08
C ARG A 78 3.04 1.82 -17.40
N ASN A 79 2.98 2.76 -18.33
CA ASN A 79 3.70 2.65 -19.60
C ASN A 79 5.20 2.58 -19.35
N GLN A 80 5.73 3.53 -18.57
CA GLN A 80 7.14 3.56 -18.21
C GLN A 80 7.58 2.30 -17.45
N ILE A 81 6.78 1.79 -16.50
CA ILE A 81 7.07 0.51 -15.81
C ILE A 81 7.13 -0.66 -16.81
N CYS A 82 6.17 -0.72 -17.75
CA CYS A 82 6.13 -1.77 -18.76
C CYS A 82 7.38 -1.73 -19.66
N ASP A 83 7.73 -0.54 -20.15
CA ASP A 83 8.92 -0.30 -20.99
C ASP A 83 10.20 -0.64 -20.23
N TYR A 84 10.28 -0.27 -18.95
CA TYR A 84 11.44 -0.57 -18.12
C TYR A 84 11.61 -2.07 -17.88
N ILE A 85 10.51 -2.83 -17.69
CA ILE A 85 10.54 -4.29 -17.60
C ILE A 85 10.92 -4.93 -18.93
N PHE A 86 10.48 -4.36 -20.05
CA PHE A 86 10.87 -4.80 -21.39
C PHE A 86 12.36 -4.63 -21.64
N GLN A 87 12.94 -3.49 -21.24
CA GLN A 87 14.37 -3.21 -21.34
C GLN A 87 15.21 -3.99 -20.33
N ASN A 88 14.64 -4.34 -19.17
CA ASN A 88 15.33 -5.01 -18.07
C ASN A 88 14.65 -6.32 -17.66
N PRO A 89 14.60 -7.34 -18.53
CA PRO A 89 13.90 -8.59 -18.25
C PRO A 89 14.40 -9.27 -16.95
N GLY A 90 13.47 -9.88 -16.21
CA GLY A 90 13.76 -10.56 -14.96
C GLY A 90 14.08 -9.61 -13.80
N ILE A 91 13.52 -8.39 -13.82
CA ILE A 91 13.76 -7.38 -12.78
C ILE A 91 12.98 -7.66 -11.50
N HIS A 92 13.59 -7.32 -10.36
CA HIS A 92 12.96 -7.47 -9.05
C HIS A 92 11.96 -6.35 -8.77
N PHE A 93 10.93 -6.69 -7.98
CA PHE A 93 9.94 -5.71 -7.51
C PHE A 93 10.59 -4.47 -6.89
N THR A 94 11.54 -4.66 -5.98
CA THR A 94 12.23 -3.55 -5.28
C THR A 94 12.98 -2.63 -6.24
N GLN A 95 13.59 -3.18 -7.30
CA GLN A 95 14.32 -2.38 -8.28
C GLN A 95 13.37 -1.49 -9.11
N ILE A 96 12.19 -2.00 -9.45
CA ILE A 96 11.13 -1.22 -10.09
C ILE A 96 10.71 -0.05 -9.18
N LEU A 97 10.46 -0.32 -7.89
CA LEU A 97 10.07 0.72 -6.94
C LEU A 97 11.13 1.82 -6.80
N THR A 98 12.40 1.44 -6.65
CA THR A 98 13.52 2.38 -6.51
C THR A 98 13.69 3.24 -7.76
N HIS A 99 13.58 2.65 -8.95
CA HIS A 99 13.74 3.39 -10.22
C HIS A 99 12.64 4.45 -10.40
N PHE A 100 11.38 4.07 -10.18
CA PHE A 100 10.23 4.97 -10.36
C PHE A 100 9.91 5.83 -9.13
N LYS A 101 10.64 5.66 -8.03
CA LYS A 101 10.37 6.32 -6.73
C LYS A 101 8.92 6.17 -6.26
N ILE A 102 8.31 5.02 -6.55
CA ILE A 102 6.91 4.73 -6.19
C ILE A 102 6.83 3.84 -4.95
N GLY A 103 5.81 4.07 -4.12
CA GLY A 103 5.55 3.26 -2.93
C GLY A 103 5.19 1.79 -3.26
N PRO A 104 5.44 0.83 -2.36
CA PRO A 104 5.18 -0.59 -2.60
C PRO A 104 3.73 -0.93 -2.97
N TYR A 105 2.75 -0.19 -2.45
CA TYR A 105 1.34 -0.43 -2.78
C TYR A 105 1.01 0.00 -4.22
N ALA A 106 1.39 1.23 -4.59
CA ALA A 106 1.21 1.75 -5.95
C ALA A 106 1.95 0.86 -6.97
N GLY A 107 3.20 0.48 -6.69
CA GLY A 107 3.96 -0.42 -7.56
C GLY A 107 3.31 -1.80 -7.71
N ARG A 108 2.77 -2.39 -6.64
CA ARG A 108 2.00 -3.65 -6.73
C ARG A 108 0.76 -3.47 -7.59
N TRP A 109 0.01 -2.38 -7.40
CA TRP A 109 -1.18 -2.11 -8.20
C TRP A 109 -0.85 -1.94 -9.68
N HIS A 110 0.18 -1.15 -10.02
CA HIS A 110 0.63 -0.99 -11.41
C HIS A 110 1.01 -2.34 -12.04
N LEU A 111 1.77 -3.18 -11.33
CA LEU A 111 2.17 -4.50 -11.82
C LEU A 111 1.01 -5.49 -11.92
N GLU A 112 0.10 -5.50 -10.95
CA GLU A 112 -1.09 -6.36 -11.02
C GLU A 112 -2.02 -5.94 -12.18
N MET A 113 -2.14 -4.64 -12.47
CA MET A 113 -2.84 -4.16 -13.65
C MET A 113 -2.14 -4.59 -14.95
N LEU A 114 -0.82 -4.38 -15.06
CA LEU A 114 -0.05 -4.81 -16.24
C LEU A 114 -0.13 -6.34 -16.46
N LYS A 115 -0.13 -7.12 -15.38
CA LYS A 115 -0.32 -8.58 -15.43
C LYS A 115 -1.73 -8.99 -15.84
N LYS A 116 -2.74 -8.39 -15.20
CA LYS A 116 -4.16 -8.66 -15.46
C LYS A 116 -4.48 -8.48 -16.95
N PHE A 117 -3.88 -7.47 -17.58
CA PHE A 117 -4.05 -7.17 -19.01
C PHE A 117 -2.99 -7.81 -19.92
N GLY A 118 -2.08 -8.63 -19.39
CA GLY A 118 -1.12 -9.42 -20.18
C GLY A 118 -0.04 -8.61 -20.89
N PHE A 119 0.46 -7.55 -20.24
CA PHE A 119 1.67 -6.83 -20.66
C PHE A 119 2.92 -7.35 -19.96
N VAL A 120 2.76 -7.79 -18.71
CA VAL A 120 3.84 -8.27 -17.86
C VAL A 120 3.46 -9.61 -17.28
N ARG A 121 4.45 -10.47 -17.06
CA ARG A 121 4.34 -11.75 -16.39
C ARG A 121 5.37 -11.83 -15.27
N ASP A 122 5.03 -12.54 -14.21
CA ASP A 122 5.97 -12.79 -13.11
C ASP A 122 6.42 -14.25 -13.09
N GLN A 123 7.66 -14.46 -12.67
CA GLN A 123 8.26 -15.78 -12.51
C GLN A 123 8.99 -15.85 -11.17
N LYS A 124 8.94 -17.03 -10.53
CA LYS A 124 9.67 -17.30 -9.30
C LYS A 124 10.98 -18.03 -9.59
N PHE A 125 12.11 -17.39 -9.28
CA PHE A 125 13.42 -18.02 -9.29
C PHE A 125 14.02 -18.02 -7.87
N ALA A 126 14.30 -19.22 -7.35
CA ALA A 126 14.69 -19.41 -5.95
C ALA A 126 13.68 -18.75 -4.99
N LYS A 127 14.14 -17.82 -4.14
CA LYS A 127 13.28 -17.05 -3.22
C LYS A 127 12.72 -15.76 -3.83
N TYR A 128 13.11 -15.39 -5.04
CA TYR A 128 12.79 -14.10 -5.63
C TYR A 128 11.66 -14.20 -6.65
N LYS A 129 10.79 -13.19 -6.63
CA LYS A 129 9.80 -12.92 -7.66
C LYS A 129 10.36 -11.87 -8.63
N VAL A 130 10.39 -12.20 -9.91
CA VAL A 130 10.91 -11.32 -10.97
C VAL A 130 9.89 -11.14 -12.08
N TYR A 131 10.02 -10.05 -12.83
CA TYR A 131 9.05 -9.66 -13.85
C TYR A 131 9.69 -9.63 -15.23
N PHE A 132 8.94 -10.12 -16.21
CA PHE A 132 9.28 -10.11 -17.62
C PHE A 132 8.14 -9.49 -18.41
N HIS A 133 8.46 -8.90 -19.57
CA HIS A 133 7.43 -8.54 -20.53
C HIS A 133 6.75 -9.81 -21.08
N GLU A 134 5.47 -9.72 -21.43
CA GLU A 134 4.69 -10.87 -21.94
C GLU A 134 5.38 -11.54 -23.14
N GLU A 135 5.95 -10.73 -24.04
CA GLU A 135 6.62 -11.19 -25.25
C GLU A 135 8.02 -11.79 -25.01
N PHE A 136 8.55 -11.70 -23.79
CA PHE A 136 9.88 -12.23 -23.50
C PHE A 136 9.88 -13.77 -23.57
N PRO A 137 10.79 -14.41 -24.35
CA PRO A 137 10.82 -15.86 -24.52
C PRO A 137 11.01 -16.62 -23.21
N GLN A 138 10.11 -17.55 -22.89
CA GLN A 138 10.11 -18.22 -21.59
C GLN A 138 11.34 -19.13 -21.38
N ASP A 139 11.80 -19.78 -22.44
CA ASP A 139 12.99 -20.64 -22.43
C ASP A 139 14.31 -19.86 -22.17
N LYS A 140 14.29 -18.53 -22.32
CA LYS A 140 15.47 -17.66 -22.12
C LYS A 140 15.50 -16.95 -20.77
N GLU A 141 14.44 -17.03 -19.97
CA GLU A 141 14.33 -16.29 -18.70
C GLU A 141 15.44 -16.61 -17.71
N LEU A 142 15.76 -17.90 -17.56
CA LEU A 142 16.77 -18.34 -16.61
C LEU A 142 18.18 -17.84 -17.00
N LEU A 143 18.44 -17.66 -18.29
CA LEU A 143 19.71 -17.15 -18.81
C LEU A 143 19.92 -15.70 -18.37
N VAL A 144 18.92 -14.84 -18.63
CA VAL A 144 18.96 -13.42 -18.24
C VAL A 144 18.97 -13.27 -16.73
N PHE A 145 18.12 -14.01 -16.02
CA PHE A 145 18.06 -13.93 -14.56
C PHE A 145 19.41 -14.30 -13.91
N SER A 146 20.11 -15.31 -14.45
CA SER A 146 21.41 -15.74 -13.91
C SER A 146 22.47 -14.65 -13.92
N LEU A 147 22.46 -13.79 -14.95
CA LEU A 147 23.42 -12.70 -15.14
C LEU A 147 23.08 -11.43 -14.34
N ARG A 148 21.94 -11.37 -13.64
CA ARG A 148 21.64 -10.24 -12.73
C ARG A 148 22.49 -10.25 -11.46
N ASN A 149 23.07 -11.39 -11.10
CA ASN A 149 24.03 -11.42 -10.01
C ASN A 149 25.32 -10.73 -10.48
N PRO A 150 25.78 -9.67 -9.78
CA PRO A 150 26.93 -8.88 -10.23
C PRO A 150 28.21 -9.71 -10.34
N ASN A 151 28.41 -10.71 -9.48
CA ASN A 151 29.57 -11.59 -9.56
C ASN A 151 29.50 -12.52 -10.77
N VAL A 152 28.31 -13.04 -11.08
CA VAL A 152 28.08 -13.89 -12.26
C VAL A 152 28.28 -13.08 -13.54
N LEU A 153 27.79 -11.84 -13.58
CA LEU A 153 28.01 -10.93 -14.70
C LEU A 153 29.50 -10.65 -14.90
N LYS A 154 30.24 -10.31 -13.83
CA LYS A 154 31.69 -10.08 -13.89
C LYS A 154 32.45 -11.31 -14.39
N ILE A 155 32.13 -12.51 -13.90
CA ILE A 155 32.71 -13.77 -14.39
C ILE A 155 32.45 -13.93 -15.89
N PHE A 156 31.20 -13.78 -16.33
CA PHE A 156 30.82 -13.93 -17.73
C PHE A 156 31.51 -12.89 -18.63
N SER A 157 31.59 -11.63 -18.18
CA SER A 157 32.30 -10.56 -18.89
C SER A 157 33.78 -10.88 -19.04
N ILE A 158 34.48 -11.33 -17.99
CA ILE A 158 35.90 -11.72 -18.10
C ILE A 158 36.07 -12.88 -19.10
N LEU A 159 35.23 -13.91 -18.99
CA LEU A 159 35.29 -15.08 -19.86
C LEU A 159 34.97 -14.78 -21.33
N LYS A 160 34.33 -13.64 -21.62
CA LYS A 160 34.13 -13.14 -22.99
C LYS A 160 35.45 -12.69 -23.62
N TYR A 161 36.35 -12.11 -22.83
CA TYR A 161 37.65 -11.60 -23.31
C TYR A 161 38.77 -12.62 -23.18
N GLN A 162 38.79 -13.40 -22.09
CA GLN A 162 39.86 -14.34 -21.79
C GLN A 162 39.33 -15.61 -21.13
N SER A 163 39.65 -16.77 -21.72
CA SER A 163 39.35 -18.07 -21.10
C SER A 163 40.24 -18.28 -19.87
N LEU A 164 39.64 -18.57 -18.72
CA LEU A 164 40.35 -18.69 -17.43
C LEU A 164 39.86 -19.89 -16.61
N ASN A 165 40.72 -20.42 -15.75
CA ASN A 165 40.36 -21.43 -14.76
C ASN A 165 39.80 -20.79 -13.47
N PRO A 166 39.14 -21.56 -12.58
CA PRO A 166 38.56 -21.04 -11.34
C PRO A 166 39.56 -20.33 -10.42
N ALA A 167 40.81 -20.81 -10.34
CA ALA A 167 41.84 -20.21 -9.50
C ALA A 167 42.25 -18.82 -9.99
N ASN A 168 42.32 -18.61 -11.31
CA ASN A 168 42.63 -17.33 -11.92
C ASN A 168 41.46 -16.35 -11.79
N LEU A 169 40.22 -16.82 -12.01
CA LEU A 169 39.02 -16.02 -11.78
C LEU A 169 38.90 -15.57 -10.31
N SER A 170 39.25 -16.44 -9.36
CA SER A 170 39.28 -16.13 -7.93
C SER A 170 40.25 -14.99 -7.60
N LYS A 171 41.43 -14.98 -8.25
CA LYS A 171 42.42 -13.90 -8.10
C LYS A 171 41.95 -12.59 -8.73
N VAL A 172 41.48 -12.61 -9.98
CA VAL A 172 41.04 -11.39 -10.71
C VAL A 172 39.82 -10.73 -10.04
N LEU A 173 38.89 -11.54 -9.52
CA LEU A 173 37.66 -11.03 -8.89
C LEU A 173 37.76 -10.86 -7.38
N GLU A 174 38.86 -11.26 -6.76
CA GLU A 174 39.04 -11.29 -5.30
C GLU A 174 37.90 -12.03 -4.57
N LEU A 175 37.34 -13.07 -5.20
CA LEU A 175 36.28 -13.91 -4.63
C LEU A 175 36.86 -15.25 -4.19
N HIS A 176 36.34 -15.79 -3.09
CA HIS A 176 36.75 -17.11 -2.61
C HIS A 176 36.51 -18.19 -3.68
N HIS A 177 37.46 -19.13 -3.83
CA HIS A 177 37.42 -20.17 -4.87
C HIS A 177 36.11 -20.95 -4.90
N SER A 178 35.54 -21.30 -3.74
CA SER A 178 34.25 -22.00 -3.66
C SER A 178 33.08 -21.18 -4.22
N THR A 179 33.14 -19.84 -4.13
CA THR A 179 32.12 -18.94 -4.68
C THR A 179 32.19 -18.89 -6.20
N ILE A 180 33.41 -18.83 -6.75
CA ILE A 180 33.64 -18.93 -8.20
C ILE A 180 33.15 -20.27 -8.74
N GLN A 181 33.52 -21.37 -8.08
CA GLN A 181 33.11 -22.72 -8.48
C GLN A 181 31.58 -22.85 -8.49
N TYR A 182 30.91 -22.38 -7.43
CA TYR A 182 29.45 -22.36 -7.36
C TYR A 182 28.80 -21.59 -8.53
N HIS A 183 29.36 -20.43 -8.89
CA HIS A 183 28.86 -19.63 -10.01
C HIS A 183 29.13 -20.27 -11.38
N LEU A 184 30.32 -20.85 -11.59
CA LEU A 184 30.69 -21.55 -12.81
C LEU A 184 29.84 -22.80 -13.03
N ASP A 185 29.55 -23.57 -11.98
CA ASP A 185 28.65 -24.72 -12.06
C ASP A 185 27.25 -24.31 -12.50
N LYS A 186 26.75 -23.19 -11.98
CA LYS A 186 25.43 -22.65 -12.34
C LYS A 186 25.41 -22.16 -13.80
N LEU A 187 26.46 -21.46 -14.24
CA LEU A 187 26.61 -21.02 -15.64
C LEU A 187 26.72 -22.21 -16.60
N ARG A 188 27.46 -23.26 -16.22
CA ARG A 188 27.64 -24.49 -17.00
C ARG A 188 26.34 -25.27 -17.12
N LYS A 189 25.59 -25.43 -16.02
CA LYS A 189 24.27 -26.08 -16.01
C LYS A 189 23.28 -25.37 -16.94
N ASN A 190 23.36 -24.05 -17.03
CA ASN A 190 22.54 -23.23 -17.92
C ASN A 190 23.14 -23.06 -19.33
N LYS A 191 24.19 -23.81 -19.68
CA LYS A 191 24.87 -23.78 -20.98
C LYS A 191 25.41 -22.41 -21.39
N LEU A 192 25.72 -21.53 -20.43
CA LEU A 192 26.29 -20.20 -20.67
C LEU A 192 27.82 -20.24 -20.80
N VAL A 193 28.49 -21.26 -20.25
CA VAL A 193 29.94 -21.46 -20.35
C VAL A 193 30.26 -22.92 -20.68
N LYS A 194 31.41 -23.14 -21.30
CA LYS A 194 32.00 -24.46 -21.59
C LYS A 194 33.30 -24.58 -20.82
N ALA A 195 33.65 -25.80 -20.39
CA ALA A 195 34.93 -26.09 -19.75
C ALA A 195 35.71 -27.07 -20.62
N ASN A 196 37.02 -26.84 -20.77
CA ASN A 196 37.94 -27.80 -21.39
C ASN A 196 38.44 -28.84 -20.36
N PRO A 197 39.20 -29.87 -20.78
CA PRO A 197 39.75 -30.88 -19.87
C PRO A 197 40.66 -30.30 -18.77
N ASP A 198 41.32 -29.17 -19.02
CA ASP A 198 42.19 -28.46 -18.07
C ASP A 198 41.43 -27.55 -17.09
N ASN A 199 40.09 -27.67 -17.03
CA ASN A 199 39.21 -26.86 -16.19
C ASN A 199 39.29 -25.35 -16.48
N VAL A 200 39.63 -24.98 -17.72
CA VAL A 200 39.57 -23.61 -18.25
C VAL A 200 38.19 -23.39 -18.85
N TYR A 201 37.52 -22.32 -18.41
CA TYR A 201 36.18 -21.96 -18.86
C TYR A 201 36.24 -20.93 -19.98
N SER A 202 35.32 -21.03 -20.93
CA SER A 202 35.06 -20.05 -21.97
C SER A 202 33.55 -19.85 -22.13
N ILE A 203 33.12 -18.72 -22.68
CA ILE A 203 31.68 -18.49 -22.91
C ILE A 203 31.13 -19.42 -23.99
N ASN A 204 29.88 -19.86 -23.82
CA ASN A 204 29.12 -20.45 -24.93
C ASN A 204 28.52 -19.31 -25.76
N THR A 205 28.96 -19.17 -27.01
CA THR A 205 28.54 -18.08 -27.91
C THR A 205 27.10 -18.20 -28.41
N GLU A 206 26.46 -19.36 -28.22
CA GLU A 206 25.09 -19.67 -28.67
C GLU A 206 24.05 -18.60 -28.27
N PHE A 207 24.19 -18.01 -27.07
CA PHE A 207 23.26 -16.99 -26.55
C PHE A 207 23.86 -15.58 -26.47
N LEU A 208 25.10 -15.38 -26.94
CA LEU A 208 25.81 -14.11 -26.73
C LEU A 208 25.08 -12.93 -27.38
N TYR A 209 24.72 -13.05 -28.66
CA TYR A 209 23.99 -12.01 -29.39
C TYR A 209 22.65 -11.66 -28.73
N PHE A 210 21.96 -12.65 -28.15
CA PHE A 210 20.72 -12.42 -27.42
C PHE A 210 20.96 -11.65 -26.12
N LEU A 211 22.01 -12.01 -25.37
CA LEU A 211 22.32 -11.41 -24.07
C LEU A 211 22.87 -9.99 -24.19
N GLU A 212 23.60 -9.68 -25.26
CA GLU A 212 24.14 -8.34 -25.56
C GLU A 212 23.04 -7.28 -25.77
N LYS A 213 21.79 -7.71 -26.02
CA LYS A 213 20.64 -6.80 -26.08
C LYS A 213 20.26 -6.21 -24.71
N TYR A 214 20.66 -6.88 -23.62
CA TYR A 214 20.22 -6.54 -22.26
C TYR A 214 21.38 -6.26 -21.29
N TYR A 215 22.59 -6.72 -21.60
CA TYR A 215 23.76 -6.55 -20.77
C TYR A 215 24.92 -5.97 -21.55
N ASN A 216 25.57 -4.98 -20.96
CA ASN A 216 26.87 -4.53 -21.43
C ASN A 216 27.97 -5.40 -20.81
N PHE A 217 28.66 -6.16 -21.65
CA PHE A 217 29.76 -7.03 -21.22
C PHE A 217 31.13 -6.34 -21.24
N THR A 218 31.20 -5.03 -21.48
CA THR A 218 32.47 -4.29 -21.36
C THR A 218 33.01 -4.35 -19.94
N LEU A 219 34.30 -4.64 -19.80
CA LEU A 219 34.99 -4.61 -18.51
C LEU A 219 35.10 -3.15 -18.02
N SER A 220 34.83 -2.91 -16.74
CA SER A 220 35.16 -1.62 -16.13
C SER A 220 36.67 -1.41 -16.11
N SER A 221 37.14 -0.17 -16.05
CA SER A 221 38.58 0.16 -16.01
C SER A 221 39.31 -0.64 -14.92
N GLU A 222 38.73 -0.73 -13.72
CA GLU A 222 39.26 -1.53 -12.60
C GLU A 222 39.35 -3.04 -12.92
N LEU A 223 38.34 -3.62 -13.56
CA LEU A 223 38.33 -5.05 -13.90
C LEU A 223 39.25 -5.35 -15.09
N ASN A 224 39.34 -4.41 -16.02
CA ASN A 224 40.23 -4.49 -17.16
C ASN A 224 41.70 -4.34 -16.70
N GLU A 225 41.98 -3.46 -15.73
CA GLU A 225 43.27 -3.35 -15.05
C GLU A 225 43.59 -4.61 -14.27
N LYS A 226 42.69 -5.16 -13.44
CA LYS A 226 42.94 -6.43 -12.74
C LYS A 226 43.15 -7.61 -13.68
N LEU A 227 42.42 -7.65 -14.81
CA LEU A 227 42.61 -8.66 -15.85
C LEU A 227 43.91 -8.44 -16.61
N ALA A 228 44.29 -7.19 -16.89
CA ALA A 228 45.55 -6.82 -17.52
C ALA A 228 46.74 -7.11 -16.60
N GLU A 229 46.68 -6.73 -15.32
CA GLU A 229 47.64 -7.09 -14.27
C GLU A 229 47.81 -8.61 -14.21
N PHE A 230 46.70 -9.37 -14.20
CA PHE A 230 46.73 -10.84 -14.24
C PHE A 230 47.37 -11.39 -15.53
N ILE A 231 47.09 -10.81 -16.69
CA ILE A 231 47.69 -11.17 -17.98
C ILE A 231 49.18 -10.76 -18.02
N GLU A 232 49.56 -9.66 -17.35
CA GLU A 232 50.91 -9.14 -17.20
C GLU A 232 51.75 -9.90 -16.16
N VAL A 233 51.16 -10.73 -15.29
CA VAL A 233 51.89 -11.67 -14.40
C VAL A 233 52.71 -12.73 -15.18
N LYS A 234 52.65 -12.74 -16.53
CA LYS A 234 53.65 -13.38 -17.40
C LYS A 234 54.71 -12.41 -17.97
N LYS A 235 55.21 -11.44 -17.21
CA LYS A 235 56.60 -10.94 -17.31
C LYS A 235 56.97 -10.07 -16.10
N PRO A 236 58.27 -10.00 -15.73
CA PRO A 236 58.70 -9.78 -14.35
C PRO A 236 58.66 -8.30 -13.88
N ALA A 237 58.69 -8.16 -12.56
CA ALA A 237 58.41 -6.99 -11.73
C ALA A 237 59.43 -5.84 -11.77
N ALA A 238 58.98 -4.63 -11.41
CA ALA A 238 59.74 -3.53 -10.79
C ALA A 238 58.76 -2.44 -10.25
N PRO A 239 59.19 -1.44 -9.43
CA PRO A 239 59.54 -1.46 -8.00
C PRO A 239 58.67 -0.41 -7.20
N PRO A 240 58.90 -0.13 -5.89
CA PRO A 240 57.99 0.66 -5.04
C PRO A 240 58.01 2.20 -5.30
N LEU A 241 56.90 2.85 -4.91
CA LEU A 241 56.58 4.28 -5.06
C LEU A 241 57.52 5.23 -4.29
N GLU A 242 58.05 6.23 -5.02
CA GLU A 242 58.40 7.55 -4.50
C GLU A 242 57.19 8.50 -4.71
N GLU A 243 56.94 9.46 -3.82
CA GLU A 243 55.84 10.43 -3.94
C GLU A 243 56.09 11.44 -5.09
N ILE A 244 55.16 11.50 -6.05
CA ILE A 244 55.33 12.19 -7.35
C ILE A 244 54.48 13.47 -7.46
N VAL A 245 53.45 13.68 -6.61
CA VAL A 245 52.63 14.91 -6.56
C VAL A 245 52.39 15.40 -5.14
N LYS A 246 52.38 16.71 -4.92
CA LYS A 246 52.08 17.32 -3.62
C LYS A 246 50.65 17.85 -3.61
N VAL A 247 49.86 17.45 -2.62
CA VAL A 247 48.45 17.88 -2.49
C VAL A 247 48.24 18.71 -1.23
N LEU A 248 47.69 19.91 -1.41
CA LEU A 248 47.29 20.82 -0.35
C LEU A 248 45.76 20.91 -0.28
N ARG A 249 45.23 21.19 0.90
CA ARG A 249 43.79 21.25 1.18
C ARG A 249 43.48 22.24 2.28
N GLU A 250 42.51 23.09 2.03
CA GLU A 250 41.99 24.06 3.00
C GLU A 250 40.50 24.28 2.76
N TYR A 251 39.79 24.84 3.75
CA TYR A 251 38.38 25.16 3.60
C TYR A 251 38.04 26.54 4.15
N ASP A 252 36.99 27.12 3.60
CA ASP A 252 36.35 28.33 4.11
C ASP A 252 34.82 28.22 4.06
N TYR A 253 34.13 29.24 4.58
CA TYR A 253 32.68 29.28 4.66
C TYR A 253 32.15 30.19 3.56
N PHE A 254 31.19 29.70 2.78
CA PHE A 254 30.67 30.40 1.62
C PHE A 254 29.14 30.24 1.54
N GLY A 255 28.40 31.33 1.75
CA GLY A 255 26.95 31.39 1.48
C GLY A 255 26.08 30.37 2.22
N GLY A 256 26.42 29.99 3.46
CA GLY A 256 25.69 28.93 4.18
C GLY A 256 26.24 27.51 3.96
N ASN A 257 27.25 27.38 3.10
CA ASN A 257 27.97 26.14 2.79
C ASN A 257 29.43 26.22 3.22
N ILE A 258 30.15 25.12 3.04
CA ILE A 258 31.59 25.03 3.21
C ILE A 258 32.21 24.83 1.84
N ARG A 259 33.10 25.73 1.45
CA ARG A 259 33.90 25.58 0.23
C ARG A 259 35.22 24.94 0.62
N TYR A 260 35.46 23.74 0.10
CA TYR A 260 36.63 22.93 0.40
C TYR A 260 37.53 22.90 -0.83
N LYS A 261 38.71 23.50 -0.71
CA LYS A 261 39.66 23.66 -1.80
C LYS A 261 40.74 22.60 -1.74
N VAL A 262 40.95 21.88 -2.84
CA VAL A 262 42.06 20.93 -3.01
C VAL A 262 42.97 21.45 -4.11
N ALA A 263 44.25 21.64 -3.80
CA ALA A 263 45.26 22.09 -4.74
C ALA A 263 46.30 21.01 -4.98
N VAL A 264 46.52 20.67 -6.25
CA VAL A 264 47.49 19.66 -6.69
C VAL A 264 48.67 20.38 -7.31
N GLN A 265 49.87 20.08 -6.83
CA GLN A 265 51.14 20.57 -7.36
C GLN A 265 51.92 19.41 -8.00
N ASN A 266 52.33 19.60 -9.25
CA ASN A 266 53.20 18.66 -9.93
C ASN A 266 54.66 18.91 -9.49
N ILE A 267 55.23 17.99 -8.71
CA ILE A 267 56.64 18.06 -8.25
C ILE A 267 57.59 17.25 -9.13
N THR A 268 57.08 16.66 -10.22
CA THR A 268 57.88 15.87 -11.16
C THR A 268 58.58 16.76 -12.18
N LYS A 269 59.48 16.15 -12.96
CA LYS A 269 60.16 16.80 -14.09
C LYS A 269 59.37 16.73 -15.40
N MET A 270 58.17 16.12 -15.42
CA MET A 270 57.36 15.95 -16.63
C MET A 270 55.91 16.42 -16.43
N THR A 271 55.21 16.74 -17.51
CA THR A 271 53.79 17.11 -17.44
C THR A 271 52.95 15.91 -17.03
N ILE A 272 52.06 16.11 -16.06
CA ILE A 272 51.03 15.13 -15.68
C ILE A 272 49.68 15.55 -16.30
N SER A 273 48.82 14.60 -16.62
CA SER A 273 47.54 14.84 -17.32
C SER A 273 46.39 14.00 -16.78
N LYS A 274 45.15 14.32 -17.16
CA LYS A 274 43.92 13.61 -16.71
C LYS A 274 43.85 13.49 -15.18
N ILE A 275 43.93 14.64 -14.50
CA ILE A 275 43.99 14.69 -13.05
C ILE A 275 42.56 14.74 -12.51
N ASP A 276 42.11 13.67 -11.86
CA ASP A 276 40.80 13.58 -11.23
C ASP A 276 40.94 13.70 -9.71
N ILE A 277 40.23 14.65 -9.13
CA ILE A 277 40.23 14.93 -7.70
C ILE A 277 38.86 14.52 -7.15
N MET A 278 38.83 13.54 -6.25
CA MET A 278 37.60 13.01 -5.65
C MET A 278 37.54 13.33 -4.16
N ILE A 279 36.38 13.81 -3.67
CA ILE A 279 36.14 14.07 -2.24
C ILE A 279 35.15 13.08 -1.64
N THR A 280 35.41 12.68 -0.38
CA THR A 280 34.49 11.93 0.47
C THR A 280 34.33 12.63 1.82
N ALA A 281 33.09 12.97 2.18
CA ALA A 281 32.74 13.59 3.47
C ALA A 281 31.80 12.69 4.29
N THR A 282 31.78 12.87 5.61
CA THR A 282 30.85 12.16 6.52
C THR A 282 29.39 12.53 6.24
N SER A 283 28.44 11.73 6.76
CA SER A 283 26.98 11.96 6.65
C SER A 283 26.48 13.32 7.18
N GLN A 284 27.35 14.12 7.80
CA GLN A 284 27.08 15.49 8.20
C GLN A 284 26.95 16.47 7.00
N TYR A 285 27.24 16.07 5.76
CA TYR A 285 27.19 16.94 4.58
C TYR A 285 26.49 16.32 3.38
N THR A 286 25.89 17.17 2.55
CA THR A 286 25.56 16.87 1.16
C THR A 286 26.54 17.59 0.22
N LEU A 287 27.01 16.89 -0.82
CA LEU A 287 27.98 17.38 -1.81
C LEU A 287 27.25 17.66 -3.13
N GLU A 288 27.54 18.79 -3.77
CA GLU A 288 27.06 19.08 -5.13
C GLU A 288 27.84 18.24 -6.17
N ASP A 289 29.17 18.37 -6.17
CA ASP A 289 30.07 17.57 -7.01
C ASP A 289 30.97 16.69 -6.15
N LYS A 290 31.16 15.43 -6.56
CA LYS A 290 32.05 14.48 -5.87
C LYS A 290 33.44 14.37 -6.52
N VAL A 291 33.55 14.78 -7.79
CA VAL A 291 34.77 14.69 -8.59
C VAL A 291 34.94 15.98 -9.38
N GLN A 292 36.15 16.52 -9.42
CA GLN A 292 36.54 17.61 -10.32
C GLN A 292 37.84 17.27 -11.05
N THR A 293 37.99 17.75 -12.27
CA THR A 293 39.07 17.34 -13.19
C THR A 293 39.98 18.52 -13.56
N ILE A 294 41.27 18.25 -13.74
CA ILE A 294 42.26 19.18 -14.29
C ILE A 294 42.93 18.50 -15.49
N ASP A 295 42.89 19.13 -16.65
CA ASP A 295 43.36 18.53 -17.90
C ASP A 295 44.83 18.11 -17.84
N HIS A 296 45.70 19.04 -17.42
CA HIS A 296 47.13 18.80 -17.24
C HIS A 296 47.78 19.81 -16.29
N LEU A 297 48.97 19.43 -15.78
CA LEU A 297 49.86 20.27 -14.98
C LEU A 297 51.30 20.08 -15.45
N VAL A 298 51.98 21.16 -15.82
CA VAL A 298 53.40 21.14 -16.15
C VAL A 298 54.26 21.06 -14.87
N PRO A 299 55.55 20.69 -14.96
CA PRO A 299 56.46 20.65 -13.81
C PRO A 299 56.45 21.95 -12.99
N GLY A 300 56.22 21.83 -11.67
CA GLY A 300 56.14 22.94 -10.72
C GLY A 300 54.78 23.65 -10.64
N GLU A 301 53.88 23.43 -11.62
CA GLU A 301 52.57 24.08 -11.66
C GLU A 301 51.65 23.54 -10.55
N THR A 302 50.84 24.44 -9.98
CA THR A 302 49.83 24.11 -8.96
C THR A 302 48.47 24.60 -9.43
N ARG A 303 47.44 23.74 -9.33
CA ARG A 303 46.06 24.13 -9.65
C ARG A 303 45.10 23.59 -8.59
N GLY A 304 44.14 24.43 -8.22
CA GLY A 304 43.15 24.11 -7.19
C GLY A 304 41.74 24.09 -7.72
N VAL A 305 40.95 23.19 -7.15
CA VAL A 305 39.52 22.99 -7.41
C VAL A 305 38.73 23.19 -6.12
N ASP A 306 37.50 23.69 -6.24
CA ASP A 306 36.65 24.06 -5.11
C ASP A 306 35.42 23.14 -5.04
N PHE A 307 35.21 22.44 -3.93
CA PHE A 307 34.03 21.61 -3.67
C PHE A 307 33.07 22.31 -2.72
N ILE A 308 31.76 22.25 -2.98
CA ILE A 308 30.72 22.83 -2.12
C ILE A 308 30.08 21.74 -1.25
N LEU A 309 30.22 21.88 0.08
CA LEU A 309 29.62 21.00 1.08
C LEU A 309 28.50 21.75 1.81
N THR A 310 27.28 21.21 1.75
CA THR A 310 26.11 21.73 2.47
C THR A 310 25.94 21.00 3.80
N PRO A 311 26.05 21.68 4.96
CA PRO A 311 26.02 21.04 6.27
C PRO A 311 24.61 20.64 6.75
N LEU A 312 24.47 19.41 7.22
CA LEU A 312 23.23 18.86 7.80
C LEU A 312 23.20 18.91 9.33
N GLN A 313 24.38 18.83 9.98
CA GLN A 313 24.52 18.79 11.44
C GLN A 313 25.70 19.67 11.89
N CYS A 314 25.61 20.22 13.10
CA CYS A 314 26.73 20.90 13.75
C CYS A 314 27.71 19.88 14.34
N GLY A 315 29.01 20.16 14.27
CA GLY A 315 30.03 19.25 14.81
C GLY A 315 31.38 19.36 14.12
N LYS A 316 32.29 18.48 14.52
CA LYS A 316 33.58 18.26 13.87
C LYS A 316 33.50 17.00 13.02
N SER A 317 34.14 17.04 11.86
CA SER A 317 34.12 15.93 10.90
C SER A 317 35.36 15.95 10.01
N GLN A 318 35.83 14.79 9.57
CA GLN A 318 36.94 14.68 8.64
C GLN A 318 36.43 14.64 7.18
N VAL A 319 37.08 15.40 6.31
CA VAL A 319 36.87 15.34 4.85
C VAL A 319 38.09 14.72 4.20
N TYR A 320 37.86 13.68 3.40
CA TYR A 320 38.88 12.90 2.70
C TYR A 320 38.94 13.30 1.22
N ALA A 321 40.12 13.19 0.61
CA ALA A 321 40.29 13.42 -0.82
C ALA A 321 41.29 12.41 -1.43
N THR A 322 41.10 12.10 -2.71
CA THR A 322 42.00 11.26 -3.52
C THR A 322 42.27 11.97 -4.84
N VAL A 323 43.53 11.94 -5.30
CA VAL A 323 43.93 12.49 -6.61
C VAL A 323 44.43 11.35 -7.48
N ALA A 324 43.77 11.10 -8.61
CA ALA A 324 44.22 10.19 -9.66
C ALA A 324 44.77 11.01 -10.83
N TYR A 325 45.86 10.59 -11.46
CA TYR A 325 46.44 11.31 -12.61
C TYR A 325 47.24 10.37 -13.52
N THR A 326 47.54 10.80 -14.73
CA THR A 326 48.45 10.13 -15.66
C THR A 326 49.81 10.83 -15.63
N ASP A 327 50.90 10.08 -15.40
CA ASP A 327 52.25 10.62 -15.38
C ASP A 327 52.78 10.95 -16.79
N GLY A 328 53.97 11.55 -16.87
CA GLY A 328 54.60 11.95 -18.12
C GLY A 328 54.97 10.79 -19.07
N PHE A 329 54.88 9.54 -18.61
CA PHE A 329 55.08 8.33 -19.41
C PHE A 329 53.76 7.70 -19.84
N GLY A 330 52.62 8.35 -19.56
CA GLY A 330 51.30 7.84 -19.90
C GLY A 330 50.77 6.79 -18.92
N LYS A 331 51.40 6.58 -17.76
CA LYS A 331 50.96 5.59 -16.76
C LYS A 331 50.06 6.23 -15.70
N PRO A 332 48.97 5.55 -15.30
CA PRO A 332 48.11 6.04 -14.23
C PRO A 332 48.83 5.96 -12.87
N GLN A 333 48.60 6.96 -12.03
CA GLN A 333 49.13 7.12 -10.69
C GLN A 333 48.02 7.63 -9.76
N SER A 334 48.14 7.39 -8.46
CA SER A 334 47.21 7.94 -7.46
C SER A 334 47.94 8.42 -6.20
N ALA A 335 47.41 9.47 -5.60
CA ALA A 335 47.88 10.02 -4.33
C ALA A 335 46.69 10.14 -3.35
N VAL A 336 46.83 9.52 -2.18
CA VAL A 336 45.86 9.63 -1.08
C VAL A 336 46.16 10.89 -0.28
N VAL A 337 45.16 11.76 -0.11
CA VAL A 337 45.34 13.04 0.59
C VAL A 337 45.02 12.84 2.07
N GLN A 338 45.88 13.39 2.95
CA GLN A 338 45.58 13.43 4.37
C GLN A 338 44.28 14.22 4.65
N PRO A 339 43.34 13.66 5.43
CA PRO A 339 42.06 14.29 5.71
C PRO A 339 42.23 15.61 6.49
N LYS A 340 41.25 16.51 6.32
CA LYS A 340 41.18 17.79 7.05
C LYS A 340 39.93 17.82 7.93
N GLU A 341 40.11 18.27 9.17
CA GLU A 341 39.00 18.47 10.10
C GLU A 341 38.25 19.77 9.76
N VAL A 342 36.96 19.62 9.47
CA VAL A 342 36.01 20.71 9.24
C VAL A 342 35.14 20.87 10.49
N TRP A 343 34.90 22.12 10.92
CA TRP A 343 34.19 22.40 12.18
C TRP A 343 33.06 23.42 12.05
N ILE A 344 31.82 22.96 12.22
CA ILE A 344 30.61 23.78 12.23
C ILE A 344 30.20 24.05 13.70
N LYS A 345 30.05 25.32 14.07
CA LYS A 345 29.64 25.75 15.41
C LYS A 345 28.16 26.18 15.41
N CYS A 346 27.38 25.65 16.34
CA CYS A 346 26.03 26.13 16.63
C CYS A 346 26.08 27.18 17.76
N PRO A 347 25.65 28.43 17.53
CA PRO A 347 25.60 29.45 18.58
C PRO A 347 24.35 29.29 19.47
N LEU A 348 24.51 29.43 20.78
CA LEU A 348 23.40 29.66 21.71
C LEU A 348 22.96 31.12 21.58
N VAL A 349 21.65 31.39 21.49
CA VAL A 349 21.10 32.74 21.27
C VAL A 349 20.25 33.22 22.44
N SER A 350 20.07 34.55 22.53
CA SER A 350 19.25 35.26 23.51
C SER A 350 18.46 36.37 22.82
N PRO A 351 17.25 36.71 23.28
CA PRO A 351 16.37 37.60 22.54
C PRO A 351 16.82 39.05 22.67
N LYS A 352 16.74 39.81 21.58
CA LYS A 352 16.96 41.27 21.59
C LYS A 352 15.92 41.97 20.74
N LYS A 353 15.01 42.70 21.40
CA LYS A 353 14.01 43.53 20.73
C LYS A 353 14.67 44.80 20.21
N VAL A 354 14.49 45.07 18.92
CA VAL A 354 14.96 46.26 18.22
C VAL A 354 13.88 46.72 17.24
N MET A 355 13.84 48.03 16.95
CA MET A 355 12.86 48.59 16.00
C MET A 355 13.19 48.18 14.56
N VAL A 356 12.17 48.11 13.68
CA VAL A 356 12.31 47.62 12.30
C VAL A 356 13.34 48.42 11.47
N ASN A 357 13.48 49.72 11.73
CA ASN A 357 14.50 50.57 11.08
C ASN A 357 15.95 50.15 11.41
N GLN A 358 16.21 49.63 12.61
CA GLN A 358 17.52 49.13 13.04
C GLN A 358 17.85 47.76 12.42
N MET A 359 16.85 47.02 11.92
CA MET A 359 17.06 45.76 11.20
C MET A 359 17.84 45.97 9.89
N THR A 360 17.54 47.04 9.17
CA THR A 360 18.22 47.40 7.92
C THR A 360 19.68 47.78 8.16
N GLU A 361 19.98 48.37 9.33
CA GLU A 361 21.36 48.65 9.74
C GLU A 361 22.12 47.35 10.07
N TRP A 362 21.49 46.41 10.79
CA TRP A 362 22.10 45.11 11.08
C TRP A 362 22.41 44.33 9.80
N LYS A 363 21.52 44.38 8.79
CA LYS A 363 21.76 43.72 7.48
C LYS A 363 23.01 44.25 6.76
N LYS A 364 23.45 45.49 7.01
CA LYS A 364 24.65 46.06 6.40
C LYS A 364 25.94 45.54 7.03
N ASP A 365 25.92 45.31 8.34
CA ASP A 365 27.10 44.93 9.12
C ASP A 365 27.30 43.41 9.22
N LEU A 366 26.25 42.62 8.93
CA LEU A 366 26.23 41.17 9.10
C LEU A 366 26.39 40.41 7.79
N GLN A 367 26.99 39.22 7.89
CA GLN A 367 27.13 38.31 6.78
C GLN A 367 25.91 37.37 6.67
N LYS A 368 25.40 37.18 5.45
CA LYS A 368 24.19 36.41 5.15
C LYS A 368 24.53 34.98 4.71
N GLY A 369 23.84 34.00 5.29
CA GLY A 369 23.69 32.64 4.75
C GLY A 369 22.24 32.37 4.38
N SER A 370 22.01 31.58 3.34
CA SER A 370 20.67 31.28 2.82
C SER A 370 20.49 29.78 2.58
N SER A 371 19.28 29.27 2.86
CA SER A 371 18.88 27.92 2.49
C SER A 371 17.47 27.90 1.93
N LYS A 372 17.19 26.93 1.07
CA LYS A 372 15.87 26.70 0.48
C LYS A 372 15.39 25.31 0.88
N ILE A 373 14.12 25.20 1.26
CA ILE A 373 13.44 23.94 1.56
C ILE A 373 12.24 23.85 0.62
N GLU A 374 12.25 22.88 -0.28
CA GLU A 374 11.12 22.58 -1.17
C GLU A 374 10.13 21.66 -0.47
N PHE A 375 8.83 21.92 -0.64
CA PHE A 375 7.76 21.12 -0.06
C PHE A 375 6.59 20.98 -1.03
N GLU A 376 6.04 19.77 -1.16
CA GLU A 376 4.93 19.48 -2.11
C GLU A 376 3.64 19.03 -1.42
N SER A 377 3.75 18.28 -0.32
CA SER A 377 2.61 17.56 0.29
C SER A 377 1.87 18.34 1.38
N ILE A 378 2.24 19.60 1.63
CA ILE A 378 1.71 20.44 2.71
C ILE A 378 1.40 21.83 2.13
N VAL A 379 0.28 22.42 2.56
CA VAL A 379 -0.12 23.75 2.09
C VAL A 379 0.82 24.85 2.64
N PRO A 380 1.08 25.94 1.89
CA PRO A 380 2.01 27.00 2.30
C PRO A 380 1.79 27.53 3.72
N LYS A 381 0.52 27.72 4.13
CA LYS A 381 0.17 28.16 5.48
C LYS A 381 0.71 27.23 6.58
N GLN A 382 0.49 25.92 6.42
CA GLN A 382 0.97 24.93 7.39
C GLN A 382 2.49 24.84 7.41
N MET A 383 3.15 24.96 6.25
CA MET A 383 4.61 25.03 6.19
C MET A 383 5.15 26.26 6.92
N PHE A 384 4.49 27.41 6.75
CA PHE A 384 4.84 28.65 7.43
C PHE A 384 4.69 28.49 8.95
N GLU A 385 3.58 27.93 9.41
CA GLU A 385 3.34 27.63 10.83
C GLU A 385 4.38 26.67 11.41
N ILE A 386 4.74 25.60 10.69
CA ILE A 386 5.81 24.67 11.12
C ILE A 386 7.11 25.42 11.32
N ALA A 387 7.54 26.18 10.32
CA ALA A 387 8.80 26.92 10.36
C ALA A 387 8.82 27.98 11.46
N HIS A 388 7.74 28.77 11.54
CA HIS A 388 7.53 29.79 12.55
C HIS A 388 7.61 29.22 13.97
N ASN A 389 6.93 28.10 14.23
CA ASN A 389 6.94 27.45 15.55
C ASN A 389 8.33 26.93 15.92
N GLN A 390 9.08 26.36 14.97
CA GLN A 390 10.44 25.89 15.24
C GLN A 390 11.40 27.03 15.59
N ILE A 391 11.23 28.20 14.97
CA ILE A 391 12.10 29.37 15.20
C ILE A 391 11.66 30.13 16.46
N THR A 392 10.35 30.23 16.73
CA THR A 392 9.81 30.84 17.96
C THR A 392 10.26 30.09 19.21
N ALA A 393 10.48 28.78 19.11
CA ALA A 393 11.05 27.97 20.18
C ALA A 393 12.54 28.29 20.47
N LEU A 394 13.21 29.04 19.58
CA LEU A 394 14.54 29.57 19.81
C LEU A 394 14.39 30.87 20.58
N ASP A 395 15.24 31.10 21.59
CA ASP A 395 15.32 32.32 22.42
C ASP A 395 15.68 33.58 21.57
N LEU A 396 14.86 33.94 20.58
CA LEU A 396 14.97 35.09 19.69
C LEU A 396 13.72 35.96 19.84
N ALA A 397 13.86 37.26 19.62
CA ALA A 397 12.75 38.19 19.60
C ALA A 397 12.15 38.26 18.20
N GLU A 398 10.87 37.91 18.06
CA GLU A 398 10.11 38.18 16.84
C GLU A 398 9.92 39.69 16.64
N VAL A 399 10.14 40.17 15.41
CA VAL A 399 9.94 41.57 15.05
C VAL A 399 9.05 41.78 13.82
N ILE A 400 8.91 40.75 12.99
CA ILE A 400 8.03 40.75 11.82
C ILE A 400 7.25 39.44 11.85
N PHE A 401 5.93 39.56 11.73
CA PHE A 401 5.01 38.46 11.51
C PHE A 401 3.96 38.91 10.49
N ASP A 402 3.95 38.27 9.33
CA ASP A 402 3.03 38.51 8.23
C ASP A 402 2.54 37.15 7.73
N ASP A 403 1.35 36.76 8.19
CA ASP A 403 0.71 35.48 7.87
C ASP A 403 0.08 35.46 6.47
N ILE A 404 -0.20 36.63 5.89
CA ILE A 404 -0.76 36.77 4.55
C ILE A 404 0.33 36.49 3.51
N ASN A 405 1.51 37.09 3.68
CA ASN A 405 2.64 36.90 2.77
C ASN A 405 3.62 35.82 3.23
N TYR A 406 3.26 35.07 4.28
CA TYR A 406 4.07 33.99 4.87
C TYR A 406 5.51 34.41 5.14
N LYS A 407 5.67 35.55 5.83
CA LYS A 407 6.96 36.15 6.14
C LYS A 407 7.09 36.40 7.64
N CYS A 408 8.21 35.99 8.23
CA CYS A 408 8.55 36.34 9.61
C CYS A 408 10.04 36.60 9.79
N ALA A 409 10.38 37.40 10.81
CA ALA A 409 11.77 37.68 11.15
C ALA A 409 12.00 37.77 12.65
N PHE A 410 13.15 37.26 13.08
CA PHE A 410 13.56 37.12 14.47
C PHE A 410 14.97 37.68 14.68
N LEU A 411 15.20 38.35 15.82
CA LEU A 411 16.48 38.95 16.18
C LEU A 411 16.94 38.54 17.57
N GLY A 412 18.26 38.43 17.73
CA GLY A 412 18.86 38.10 19.00
C GLY A 412 20.36 38.37 19.05
N LEU A 413 20.96 37.99 20.17
CA LEU A 413 22.39 38.01 20.39
C LEU A 413 22.88 36.59 20.69
N ALA A 414 24.04 36.21 20.17
CA ALA A 414 24.71 34.99 20.57
C ALA A 414 25.18 35.11 22.05
N LYS A 415 24.77 34.17 22.91
CA LYS A 415 25.01 34.20 24.37
C LYS A 415 26.49 34.25 24.77
N VAL A 416 27.38 33.68 23.95
CA VAL A 416 28.83 33.59 24.28
C VAL A 416 29.60 34.80 23.76
N THR A 417 29.33 35.23 22.54
CA THR A 417 30.10 36.29 21.85
C THR A 417 29.41 37.64 21.92
N SER A 418 28.16 37.71 22.37
CA SER A 418 27.28 38.89 22.34
C SER A 418 27.11 39.49 20.95
N THR A 419 27.33 38.69 19.90
CA THR A 419 27.25 39.11 18.50
C THR A 419 25.82 39.09 17.99
N LYS A 420 25.51 39.97 17.03
CA LYS A 420 24.15 40.16 16.51
C LYS A 420 23.76 38.98 15.63
N MET A 421 22.52 38.52 15.75
CA MET A 421 21.98 37.44 14.93
C MET A 421 20.56 37.76 14.50
N MET A 422 20.22 37.34 13.28
CA MET A 422 18.88 37.51 12.73
C MET A 422 18.51 36.34 11.82
N VAL A 423 17.24 35.98 11.83
CA VAL A 423 16.65 34.93 11.00
C VAL A 423 15.45 35.52 10.27
N GLU A 424 15.34 35.28 8.97
CA GLU A 424 14.17 35.65 8.16
C GLU A 424 13.66 34.42 7.43
N VAL A 425 12.35 34.20 7.46
CA VAL A 425 11.68 33.15 6.70
C VAL A 425 10.68 33.81 5.77
N ILE A 426 10.67 33.36 4.52
CA ILE A 426 9.62 33.69 3.56
C ILE A 426 9.24 32.45 2.76
N ILE A 427 7.95 32.26 2.51
CA ILE A 427 7.48 31.24 1.59
C ILE A 427 7.14 31.88 0.25
N VAL A 428 7.76 31.35 -0.81
CA VAL A 428 7.47 31.73 -2.19
C VAL A 428 6.99 30.48 -2.92
N SER A 429 5.71 30.46 -3.27
CA SER A 429 5.04 29.28 -3.84
C SER A 429 5.20 28.04 -2.95
N ASN A 430 6.02 27.06 -3.37
CA ASN A 430 6.28 25.80 -2.68
C ASN A 430 7.72 25.71 -2.15
N THR A 431 8.36 26.86 -1.95
CA THR A 431 9.73 26.95 -1.44
C THR A 431 9.77 27.85 -0.23
N LEU A 432 10.25 27.29 0.88
CA LEU A 432 10.62 28.07 2.05
C LEU A 432 12.04 28.56 1.87
N VAL A 433 12.23 29.87 1.91
CA VAL A 433 13.55 30.52 1.93
C VAL A 433 13.85 30.92 3.37
N LEU A 434 14.94 30.37 3.89
CA LEU A 434 15.45 30.62 5.23
C LEU A 434 16.76 31.38 5.11
N ASP A 435 16.78 32.61 5.62
CA ASP A 435 17.97 33.45 5.63
C ASP A 435 18.44 33.68 7.07
N VAL A 436 19.75 33.58 7.30
CA VAL A 436 20.39 33.84 8.59
C VAL A 436 21.51 34.85 8.43
N TRP A 437 21.51 35.88 9.27
CA TRP A 437 22.57 36.88 9.35
C TRP A 437 23.32 36.77 10.67
N ALA A 438 24.64 36.83 10.63
CA ALA A 438 25.52 36.83 11.80
C ALA A 438 26.83 37.56 11.51
N ASP A 439 27.62 37.85 12.55
CA ASP A 439 28.92 38.55 12.43
C ASP A 439 29.95 37.78 11.58
N SER A 440 29.75 36.48 11.35
CA SER A 440 30.57 35.69 10.43
C SER A 440 29.75 34.64 9.69
N LEU A 441 30.17 34.33 8.46
CA LEU A 441 29.60 33.24 7.66
C LEU A 441 29.65 31.90 8.40
N LYS A 442 30.71 31.62 9.17
CA LYS A 442 30.79 30.40 10.00
C LYS A 442 29.62 30.28 10.96
N GLN A 443 29.27 31.37 11.65
CA GLN A 443 28.19 31.40 12.62
C GLN A 443 26.82 31.34 11.93
N ALA A 444 26.66 32.06 10.81
CA ALA A 444 25.45 32.03 10.00
C ALA A 444 25.18 30.61 9.45
N THR A 445 26.19 29.98 8.85
CA THR A 445 26.13 28.61 8.31
C THR A 445 25.72 27.57 9.37
N GLY A 446 26.34 27.63 10.56
CA GLY A 446 26.03 26.66 11.62
C GLY A 446 24.61 26.81 12.17
N PHE A 447 24.14 28.05 12.37
CA PHE A 447 22.79 28.30 12.85
C PHE A 447 21.72 28.02 11.80
N LEU A 448 21.99 28.35 10.53
CA LEU A 448 21.15 28.00 9.39
C LEU A 448 20.94 26.48 9.29
N ALA A 449 22.02 25.68 9.40
CA ALA A 449 21.93 24.23 9.38
C ALA A 449 21.07 23.68 10.53
N TYR A 450 21.22 24.26 11.73
CA TYR A 450 20.44 23.87 12.91
C TYR A 450 18.94 24.11 12.73
N ILE A 451 18.55 25.33 12.34
CA ILE A 451 17.15 25.69 12.13
C ILE A 451 16.53 24.84 11.03
N ARG A 452 17.25 24.69 9.90
CA ARG A 452 16.80 23.86 8.78
C ARG A 452 16.50 22.42 9.23
N ASN A 453 17.36 21.85 10.07
CA ASN A 453 17.15 20.50 10.59
C ASN A 453 15.90 20.39 11.48
N LEU A 454 15.67 21.36 12.37
CA LEU A 454 14.45 21.41 13.19
C LEU A 454 13.18 21.44 12.33
N ILE A 455 13.18 22.29 11.31
CA ILE A 455 12.06 22.42 10.36
C ILE A 455 11.82 21.11 9.61
N ASN A 456 12.87 20.47 9.11
CA ASN A 456 12.75 19.19 8.38
C ASN A 456 12.20 18.06 9.26
N ILE A 457 12.61 17.97 10.52
CA ILE A 457 12.09 16.94 11.46
C ILE A 457 10.60 17.16 11.71
N ALA A 458 10.20 18.41 11.97
CA ALA A 458 8.79 18.75 12.20
C ALA A 458 7.94 18.47 10.94
N LEU A 459 8.46 18.79 9.76
CA LEU A 459 7.84 18.50 8.47
C LEU A 459 7.61 17.00 8.25
N GLU A 460 8.62 16.17 8.51
CA GLU A 460 8.53 14.72 8.36
C GLU A 460 7.48 14.11 9.31
N SER A 461 7.40 14.63 10.54
CA SER A 461 6.40 14.21 11.52
C SER A 461 4.98 14.53 11.06
N ALA A 462 4.75 15.76 10.55
CA ALA A 462 3.46 16.18 10.02
C ALA A 462 3.01 15.31 8.84
N GLN A 463 3.92 14.99 7.91
CA GLN A 463 3.63 14.12 6.77
C GLN A 463 3.27 12.69 7.20
N LYS A 464 3.95 12.12 8.21
CA LYS A 464 3.62 10.78 8.74
C LYS A 464 2.23 10.72 9.37
N LEU A 465 1.80 11.78 10.05
CA LEU A 465 0.45 11.89 10.61
C LEU A 465 -0.62 11.92 9.51
N MET A 466 -0.44 12.73 8.46
CA MET A 466 -1.34 12.75 7.30
C MET A 466 -1.46 11.38 6.63
N GLY A 467 -0.35 10.65 6.47
CA GLY A 467 -0.38 9.29 5.92
C GLY A 467 -1.21 8.31 6.77
N ARG A 468 -1.24 8.46 8.10
CA ARG A 468 -2.09 7.65 8.99
C ARG A 468 -3.57 8.02 8.88
N VAL A 469 -3.89 9.32 8.73
CA VAL A 469 -5.26 9.80 8.47
C VAL A 469 -5.82 9.13 7.23
N GLU A 470 -5.06 9.18 6.13
CA GLU A 470 -5.48 8.64 4.84
C GLU A 470 -5.69 7.12 4.90
N GLN A 471 -4.80 6.39 5.58
CA GLN A 471 -4.95 4.95 5.79
C GLN A 471 -6.20 4.57 6.57
N LEU A 472 -6.52 5.31 7.65
CA LEU A 472 -7.72 5.02 8.45
C LEU A 472 -8.99 5.37 7.67
N GLY A 473 -9.01 6.50 6.96
CA GLY A 473 -10.11 6.86 6.06
C GLY A 473 -10.35 5.83 4.97
N GLN A 474 -9.27 5.31 4.34
CA GLN A 474 -9.36 4.23 3.35
C GLN A 474 -9.91 2.93 3.94
N LYS A 475 -9.59 2.58 5.19
CA LYS A 475 -10.19 1.43 5.86
C LYS A 475 -11.68 1.59 6.05
N ILE A 476 -12.14 2.77 6.49
CA ILE A 476 -13.57 3.08 6.66
C ILE A 476 -14.30 2.96 5.31
N LEU A 477 -13.78 3.59 4.26
CA LEU A 477 -14.33 3.47 2.91
C LEU A 477 -14.35 2.02 2.41
N GLY A 478 -13.29 1.25 2.72
CA GLY A 478 -13.22 -0.17 2.41
C GLY A 478 -14.33 -0.99 3.07
N ILE A 479 -14.74 -0.65 4.31
CA ILE A 479 -15.89 -1.30 4.96
C ILE A 479 -17.16 -1.02 4.16
N PHE A 480 -17.42 0.24 3.76
CA PHE A 480 -18.61 0.60 2.99
C PHE A 480 -18.65 -0.05 1.60
N GLU A 481 -17.50 -0.20 0.93
CA GLU A 481 -17.44 -0.94 -0.33
C GLU A 481 -17.78 -2.43 -0.16
N ILE A 482 -17.31 -3.04 0.93
CA ILE A 482 -17.62 -4.43 1.26
C ILE A 482 -19.10 -4.58 1.60
N THR A 483 -19.67 -3.67 2.38
CA THR A 483 -21.09 -3.73 2.76
C THR A 483 -21.99 -3.60 1.53
N ASN A 484 -21.62 -2.77 0.55
CA ASN A 484 -22.34 -2.68 -0.74
C ASN A 484 -22.31 -4.00 -1.53
N ARG A 485 -21.20 -4.74 -1.49
CA ARG A 485 -21.13 -6.08 -2.10
C ARG A 485 -21.96 -7.10 -1.34
N ILE A 486 -22.02 -7.00 -0.01
CA ILE A 486 -22.88 -7.83 0.84
C ILE A 486 -24.37 -7.56 0.57
N VAL A 487 -24.73 -6.30 0.37
CA VAL A 487 -26.09 -5.90 -0.06
C VAL A 487 -26.45 -6.58 -1.39
N GLN A 488 -25.58 -6.48 -2.39
CA GLN A 488 -25.79 -7.14 -3.69
C GLN A 488 -25.89 -8.66 -3.56
N LEU A 489 -25.07 -9.27 -2.70
CA LEU A 489 -25.12 -10.70 -2.42
C LEU A 489 -26.48 -11.11 -1.84
N PHE A 490 -27.03 -10.31 -0.92
CA PHE A 490 -28.35 -10.55 -0.36
C PHE A 490 -29.43 -10.56 -1.46
N GLU A 491 -29.43 -9.57 -2.35
CA GLU A 491 -30.38 -9.48 -3.46
C GLU A 491 -30.30 -10.70 -4.40
N TYR A 492 -29.10 -11.22 -4.65
CA TYR A 492 -28.90 -12.43 -5.45
C TYR A 492 -29.46 -13.65 -4.75
N CYS A 493 -29.32 -13.74 -3.44
CA CYS A 493 -29.96 -14.80 -2.67
C CYS A 493 -31.49 -14.67 -2.71
N GLU A 494 -32.06 -13.46 -2.59
CA GLU A 494 -33.51 -13.25 -2.68
C GLU A 494 -34.08 -13.73 -4.01
N LYS A 495 -33.36 -13.49 -5.12
CA LYS A 495 -33.77 -13.87 -6.47
C LYS A 495 -33.44 -15.33 -6.83
N LEU A 496 -32.94 -16.12 -5.87
CA LEU A 496 -32.46 -17.49 -6.09
C LEU A 496 -31.50 -17.57 -7.29
N TRP A 497 -30.50 -16.68 -7.31
CA TRP A 497 -29.62 -16.50 -8.46
C TRP A 497 -28.64 -17.66 -8.69
N ILE A 498 -27.92 -17.62 -9.81
CA ILE A 498 -26.94 -18.64 -10.20
C ILE A 498 -25.77 -18.65 -9.22
N ILE A 499 -25.41 -19.84 -8.73
CA ILE A 499 -24.39 -20.05 -7.69
C ILE A 499 -23.02 -19.51 -8.11
N SER A 500 -22.66 -19.57 -9.40
CA SER A 500 -21.36 -19.05 -9.88
C SER A 500 -21.18 -17.55 -9.64
N GLU A 501 -22.25 -16.75 -9.79
CA GLU A 501 -22.21 -15.30 -9.53
C GLU A 501 -22.16 -15.02 -8.02
N ILE A 502 -22.90 -15.80 -7.23
CA ILE A 502 -22.85 -15.76 -5.75
C ILE A 502 -21.43 -16.06 -5.24
N LEU A 503 -20.79 -17.09 -5.80
CA LEU A 503 -19.40 -17.47 -5.46
C LEU A 503 -18.39 -16.36 -5.82
N ILE A 504 -18.59 -15.66 -6.94
CA ILE A 504 -17.72 -14.54 -7.33
C ILE A 504 -17.81 -13.43 -6.28
N ILE A 505 -19.03 -13.05 -5.87
CA ILE A 505 -19.23 -11.99 -4.87
C ILE A 505 -18.67 -12.43 -3.51
N LEU A 506 -18.94 -13.66 -3.07
CA LEU A 506 -18.40 -14.20 -1.82
C LEU A 506 -16.86 -14.18 -1.81
N LYS A 507 -16.21 -14.61 -2.91
CA LYS A 507 -14.74 -14.57 -3.04
C LYS A 507 -14.19 -13.15 -3.06
N GLU A 508 -14.89 -12.23 -3.72
CA GLU A 508 -14.52 -10.80 -3.73
C GLU A 508 -14.59 -10.22 -2.31
N ILE A 509 -15.69 -10.43 -1.60
CA ILE A 509 -15.88 -9.99 -0.21
C ILE A 509 -14.78 -10.61 0.67
N ASN A 510 -14.57 -11.93 0.57
CA ASN A 510 -13.58 -12.64 1.38
C ASN A 510 -12.16 -12.10 1.17
N SER A 511 -11.77 -11.87 -0.08
CA SER A 511 -10.45 -11.33 -0.42
C SER A 511 -10.26 -9.91 0.09
N ARG A 512 -11.29 -9.06 -0.02
CA ARG A 512 -11.26 -7.68 0.47
C ARG A 512 -11.19 -7.62 1.99
N LEU A 513 -11.99 -8.44 2.68
CA LEU A 513 -11.96 -8.57 4.15
C LEU A 513 -10.58 -9.04 4.62
N ASN A 514 -10.04 -10.13 4.06
CA ASN A 514 -8.69 -10.61 4.38
C ASN A 514 -7.60 -9.55 4.22
N ARG A 515 -7.70 -8.71 3.19
CA ARG A 515 -6.72 -7.66 2.92
C ARG A 515 -6.80 -6.51 3.92
N LEU A 516 -8.00 -6.11 4.33
CA LEU A 516 -8.23 -4.92 5.16
C LEU A 516 -8.29 -5.24 6.67
N PHE A 517 -8.82 -6.42 7.00
CA PHE A 517 -9.16 -6.88 8.34
C PHE A 517 -8.98 -8.42 8.45
N PRO A 518 -7.74 -8.93 8.44
CA PRO A 518 -7.45 -10.37 8.35
C PRO A 518 -7.99 -11.21 9.52
N ASP A 519 -8.22 -10.59 10.69
CA ASP A 519 -8.59 -11.29 11.92
C ASP A 519 -10.10 -11.33 12.19
N LEU A 520 -10.93 -11.01 11.19
CA LEU A 520 -12.39 -11.03 11.34
C LEU A 520 -12.96 -12.45 11.20
N GLU A 521 -13.67 -12.92 12.22
CA GLU A 521 -14.38 -14.21 12.22
C GLU A 521 -15.34 -14.41 11.02
N VAL A 522 -15.87 -13.31 10.48
CA VAL A 522 -16.72 -13.31 9.27
C VAL A 522 -16.02 -13.97 8.07
N ILE A 523 -14.69 -13.87 7.97
CA ILE A 523 -13.88 -14.47 6.89
C ILE A 523 -14.01 -16.00 6.87
N ASP A 524 -13.98 -16.63 8.03
CA ASP A 524 -14.07 -18.09 8.14
C ASP A 524 -15.47 -18.58 7.75
N GLN A 525 -16.51 -17.85 8.17
CA GLN A 525 -17.89 -18.15 7.78
C GLN A 525 -18.10 -18.03 6.26
N ILE A 526 -17.55 -16.99 5.63
CA ILE A 526 -17.61 -16.81 4.17
C ILE A 526 -16.84 -17.93 3.45
N SER A 527 -15.67 -18.30 3.96
CA SER A 527 -14.84 -19.36 3.38
C SER A 527 -15.56 -20.71 3.43
N SER A 528 -16.20 -21.05 4.56
CA SER A 528 -17.04 -22.24 4.69
C SER A 528 -18.21 -22.26 3.69
N TRP A 529 -18.84 -21.12 3.44
CA TRP A 529 -19.87 -20.99 2.41
C TRP A 529 -19.35 -21.19 0.99
N ILE A 530 -18.17 -20.64 0.67
CA ILE A 530 -17.51 -20.84 -0.62
C ILE A 530 -17.27 -22.33 -0.85
N GLU A 531 -16.67 -23.03 0.11
CA GLU A 531 -16.40 -24.47 0.03
C GLU A 531 -17.69 -25.28 -0.15
N THR A 532 -18.71 -24.99 0.67
CA THR A 532 -20.00 -25.69 0.62
C THR A 532 -20.69 -25.54 -0.74
N LEU A 533 -20.68 -24.33 -1.30
CA LEU A 533 -21.31 -24.04 -2.58
C LEU A 533 -20.50 -24.61 -3.76
N GLU A 534 -19.17 -24.64 -3.68
CA GLU A 534 -18.32 -25.25 -4.71
C GLU A 534 -18.51 -26.77 -4.82
N VAL A 535 -18.66 -27.46 -3.69
CA VAL A 535 -18.84 -28.92 -3.66
C VAL A 535 -20.22 -29.34 -4.17
N SER A 536 -21.26 -28.53 -3.91
CA SER A 536 -22.66 -28.91 -4.15
C SER A 536 -23.22 -28.46 -5.51
N PHE A 537 -22.38 -27.86 -6.37
CA PHE A 537 -22.77 -27.13 -7.57
C PHE A 537 -22.37 -27.82 -8.88
N LYS A 538 -23.28 -27.79 -9.87
CA LYS A 538 -22.99 -28.00 -11.30
C LYS A 538 -23.16 -26.69 -12.07
N VAL A 539 -22.40 -26.51 -13.15
CA VAL A 539 -22.43 -25.28 -13.96
C VAL A 539 -23.84 -24.92 -14.40
N GLY A 540 -24.31 -23.74 -13.97
CA GLY A 540 -25.66 -23.21 -14.28
C GLY A 540 -26.68 -23.36 -13.16
N ASP A 541 -26.36 -24.10 -12.09
CA ASP A 541 -27.29 -24.30 -10.98
C ASP A 541 -27.58 -22.98 -10.24
N SER A 542 -28.85 -22.80 -9.89
CA SER A 542 -29.32 -21.72 -9.03
C SER A 542 -29.28 -22.14 -7.56
N ILE A 543 -29.09 -21.19 -6.65
CA ILE A 543 -29.05 -21.50 -5.22
C ILE A 543 -30.40 -22.05 -4.76
N ARG A 544 -30.37 -23.14 -4.00
CA ARG A 544 -31.59 -23.77 -3.46
C ARG A 544 -32.19 -22.85 -2.41
N GLU A 545 -33.51 -22.83 -2.32
CA GLU A 545 -34.24 -21.96 -1.39
C GLU A 545 -33.79 -22.10 0.07
N LYS A 546 -33.53 -23.34 0.51
CA LYS A 546 -33.01 -23.65 1.86
C LYS A 546 -31.64 -23.01 2.10
N ASP A 547 -30.70 -23.19 1.18
CA ASP A 547 -29.35 -22.65 1.29
C ASP A 547 -29.35 -21.13 1.15
N SER A 548 -30.21 -20.58 0.28
CA SER A 548 -30.41 -19.13 0.14
C SER A 548 -30.90 -18.49 1.44
N THR A 549 -31.88 -19.11 2.11
CA THR A 549 -32.40 -18.60 3.40
C THR A 549 -31.32 -18.61 4.49
N ARG A 550 -30.54 -19.69 4.57
CA ARG A 550 -29.43 -19.78 5.53
C ARG A 550 -28.34 -18.75 5.23
N LEU A 551 -27.98 -18.57 3.95
CA LEU A 551 -26.98 -17.60 3.54
C LEU A 551 -27.46 -16.15 3.79
N GLN A 552 -28.73 -15.82 3.53
CA GLN A 552 -29.33 -14.52 3.85
C GLN A 552 -29.24 -14.20 5.35
N THR A 553 -29.45 -15.20 6.21
CA THR A 553 -29.30 -15.06 7.67
C THR A 553 -27.85 -14.75 8.05
N ASN A 554 -26.88 -15.47 7.47
CA ASN A 554 -25.46 -15.19 7.71
C ASN A 554 -25.06 -13.80 7.17
N ILE A 555 -25.51 -13.43 5.99
CA ILE A 555 -25.28 -12.11 5.39
C ILE A 555 -25.76 -10.98 6.31
N GLN A 556 -26.96 -11.12 6.88
CA GLN A 556 -27.50 -10.17 7.85
C GLN A 556 -26.58 -10.05 9.07
N SER A 557 -26.11 -11.17 9.62
CA SER A 557 -25.16 -11.19 10.74
C SER A 557 -23.81 -10.53 10.39
N TRP A 558 -23.27 -10.82 9.20
CA TRP A 558 -22.02 -10.21 8.70
C TRP A 558 -22.15 -8.71 8.56
N LEU A 559 -23.27 -8.25 8.00
CA LEU A 559 -23.56 -6.82 7.84
C LEU A 559 -23.62 -6.11 9.19
N ASN A 560 -24.31 -6.71 10.18
CA ASN A 560 -24.33 -6.23 11.56
C ASN A 560 -22.91 -6.08 12.15
N HIS A 561 -22.04 -7.07 11.94
CA HIS A 561 -20.67 -7.02 12.44
C HIS A 561 -19.86 -5.89 11.79
N LEU A 562 -20.01 -5.71 10.47
CA LEU A 562 -19.32 -4.66 9.73
C LEU A 562 -19.82 -3.25 10.07
N ILE A 563 -21.11 -3.08 10.36
CA ILE A 563 -21.67 -1.81 10.85
C ILE A 563 -21.02 -1.42 12.19
N ARG A 564 -20.90 -2.37 13.13
CA ARG A 564 -20.21 -2.11 14.40
C ARG A 564 -18.74 -1.74 14.19
N LEU A 565 -18.06 -2.43 13.28
CA LEU A 565 -16.68 -2.13 12.92
C LEU A 565 -16.54 -0.73 12.29
N ALA A 566 -17.44 -0.37 11.38
CA ALA A 566 -17.47 0.96 10.76
C ALA A 566 -17.65 2.05 11.82
N ARG A 567 -18.65 1.89 12.71
CA ARG A 567 -18.93 2.82 13.81
C ARG A 567 -17.69 3.05 14.68
N ALA A 568 -17.04 1.98 15.15
CA ALA A 568 -15.85 2.09 15.99
C ALA A 568 -14.69 2.80 15.27
N ASN A 569 -14.46 2.51 13.98
CA ASN A 569 -13.40 3.18 13.21
C ASN A 569 -13.72 4.66 12.95
N ILE A 570 -14.98 5.01 12.71
CA ILE A 570 -15.42 6.40 12.53
C ILE A 570 -15.26 7.18 13.83
N GLU A 571 -15.62 6.60 14.98
CA GLU A 571 -15.42 7.22 16.30
C GLU A 571 -13.94 7.50 16.57
N ILE A 572 -13.05 6.53 16.33
CA ILE A 572 -11.60 6.71 16.47
C ILE A 572 -11.09 7.80 15.52
N PHE A 573 -11.54 7.78 14.26
CA PHE A 573 -11.16 8.78 13.26
C PHE A 573 -11.58 10.19 13.69
N ALA A 574 -12.81 10.36 14.16
CA ALA A 574 -13.33 11.65 14.62
C ALA A 574 -12.61 12.15 15.88
N GLN A 575 -12.27 11.26 16.82
CA GLN A 575 -11.52 11.62 18.03
C GLN A 575 -10.07 12.03 17.71
N THR A 576 -9.43 11.34 16.76
CA THR A 576 -8.02 11.55 16.42
C THR A 576 -7.83 12.76 15.50
N PHE A 577 -8.79 13.03 14.61
CA PHE A 577 -8.66 13.99 13.52
C PHE A 577 -9.80 15.01 13.48
N LYS A 578 -9.98 15.73 14.59
CA LYS A 578 -11.07 16.73 14.77
C LYS A 578 -11.12 17.80 13.68
N GLU A 579 -10.00 18.09 13.01
CA GLU A 579 -9.90 19.07 11.93
C GLU A 579 -10.61 18.62 10.62
N GLN A 580 -10.91 17.32 10.46
CA GLN A 580 -11.43 16.71 9.23
C GLN A 580 -12.97 16.63 9.19
N ASN A 581 -13.66 17.74 9.50
CA ASN A 581 -15.11 17.77 9.68
C ASN A 581 -15.92 17.24 8.49
N ASP A 582 -15.50 17.53 7.25
CA ASP A 582 -16.23 17.10 6.04
C ASP A 582 -16.21 15.58 5.87
N GLN A 583 -15.06 14.94 6.09
CA GLN A 583 -14.92 13.48 6.00
C GLN A 583 -15.70 12.78 7.11
N ILE A 584 -15.64 13.31 8.34
CA ILE A 584 -16.39 12.79 9.49
C ILE A 584 -17.90 12.83 9.19
N THR A 585 -18.38 13.96 8.68
CA THR A 585 -19.79 14.15 8.30
C THR A 585 -20.20 13.14 7.23
N HIS A 586 -19.38 12.98 6.19
CA HIS A 586 -19.64 12.02 5.12
C HIS A 586 -19.69 10.57 5.61
N PHE A 587 -18.74 10.13 6.44
CA PHE A 587 -18.74 8.77 6.99
C PHE A 587 -19.94 8.52 7.91
N THR A 588 -20.31 9.51 8.72
CA THR A 588 -21.48 9.42 9.61
C THR A 588 -22.77 9.29 8.81
N PHE A 589 -22.89 10.03 7.69
CA PHE A 589 -24.02 9.90 6.77
C PHE A 589 -24.10 8.49 6.15
N LEU A 590 -22.98 7.96 5.63
CA LEU A 590 -22.94 6.61 5.06
C LEU A 590 -23.31 5.53 6.08
N LEU A 591 -22.85 5.67 7.34
CA LEU A 591 -23.19 4.76 8.41
C LEU A 591 -24.69 4.75 8.70
N ALA A 592 -25.30 5.93 8.80
CA ALA A 592 -26.74 6.06 9.06
C ALA A 592 -27.59 5.42 7.94
N GLU A 593 -27.22 5.63 6.67
CA GLU A 593 -27.91 4.99 5.54
C GLU A 593 -27.77 3.46 5.58
N LEU A 594 -26.58 2.96 5.93
CA LEU A 594 -26.33 1.53 6.04
C LEU A 594 -27.12 0.88 7.19
N GLU A 595 -27.22 1.55 8.33
CA GLU A 595 -28.01 1.10 9.48
C GLU A 595 -29.50 1.01 9.15
N LYS A 596 -30.02 2.02 8.45
CA LYS A 596 -31.40 2.02 7.96
C LYS A 596 -31.66 0.87 6.98
N TYR A 597 -30.71 0.58 6.09
CA TYR A 597 -30.83 -0.55 5.16
C TYR A 597 -30.80 -1.90 5.91
N ASN A 598 -29.88 -2.06 6.86
CA ASN A 598 -29.77 -3.28 7.64
C ASN A 598 -31.01 -3.55 8.50
N GLN A 599 -31.66 -2.51 9.02
CA GLN A 599 -32.96 -2.65 9.70
C GLN A 599 -34.02 -3.29 8.78
N LYS A 600 -34.14 -2.83 7.53
CA LYS A 600 -35.06 -3.41 6.53
C LYS A 600 -34.71 -4.87 6.20
N LEU A 601 -33.41 -5.20 6.15
CA LEU A 601 -32.97 -6.58 5.92
C LEU A 601 -33.37 -7.51 7.06
N ILE A 602 -33.22 -7.05 8.31
CA ILE A 602 -33.64 -7.81 9.49
C ILE A 602 -35.12 -8.16 9.40
N GLU A 603 -35.97 -7.19 9.04
CA GLU A 603 -37.42 -7.40 8.86
C GLU A 603 -37.71 -8.46 7.79
N LYS A 604 -37.06 -8.34 6.61
CA LYS A 604 -37.19 -9.33 5.53
C LYS A 604 -36.77 -10.75 5.96
N VAL A 605 -35.66 -10.87 6.68
CA VAL A 605 -35.15 -12.16 7.17
C VAL A 605 -36.10 -12.76 8.20
N ILE A 606 -36.55 -11.97 9.18
CA ILE A 606 -37.49 -12.40 10.22
C ILE A 606 -38.75 -13.01 9.60
N HIS A 607 -39.36 -12.33 8.62
CA HIS A 607 -40.57 -12.81 7.96
C HIS A 607 -40.38 -14.18 7.28
N LYS A 608 -39.19 -14.46 6.73
CA LYS A 608 -38.88 -15.73 6.05
C LYS A 608 -38.61 -16.89 7.02
N ILE A 609 -38.11 -16.60 8.21
CA ILE A 609 -37.70 -17.63 9.17
C ILE A 609 -38.76 -17.93 10.23
N LEU A 610 -39.70 -17.01 10.51
CA LEU A 610 -40.77 -17.26 11.48
C LEU A 610 -41.67 -18.41 11.02
N ILE A 611 -41.80 -19.45 11.86
CA ILE A 611 -42.69 -20.58 11.59
C ILE A 611 -43.87 -20.52 12.55
N HIS A 612 -43.62 -20.61 13.85
CA HIS A 612 -44.70 -20.75 14.83
C HIS A 612 -44.34 -20.05 16.14
N ILE A 613 -45.34 -19.47 16.81
CA ILE A 613 -45.24 -19.08 18.21
C ILE A 613 -46.33 -19.80 19.01
N ILE A 614 -45.93 -20.38 20.15
CA ILE A 614 -46.81 -21.09 21.08
C ILE A 614 -46.68 -20.43 22.44
N LEU A 615 -47.80 -20.04 23.03
CA LEU A 615 -47.92 -19.60 24.41
C LEU A 615 -48.44 -20.76 25.25
N ILE A 616 -47.75 -21.05 26.35
CA ILE A 616 -47.95 -22.22 27.20
C ILE A 616 -48.18 -21.75 28.63
N ASP A 617 -49.15 -22.33 29.32
CA ASP A 617 -49.29 -22.15 30.76
C ASP A 617 -48.21 -22.95 31.50
N THR A 618 -47.44 -22.27 32.36
CA THR A 618 -46.33 -22.90 33.06
C THR A 618 -46.76 -23.93 34.11
N GLN A 619 -48.00 -23.87 34.60
CA GLN A 619 -48.51 -24.80 35.61
C GLN A 619 -49.04 -26.09 35.00
N SER A 620 -49.91 -25.99 33.99
CA SER A 620 -50.55 -27.14 33.36
C SER A 620 -49.81 -27.68 32.13
N GLY A 621 -48.93 -26.89 31.53
CA GLY A 621 -48.28 -27.22 30.25
C GLY A 621 -49.21 -27.11 29.02
N LEU A 622 -50.45 -26.65 29.21
CA LEU A 622 -51.43 -26.51 28.14
C LEU A 622 -51.14 -25.27 27.26
N SER A 623 -51.47 -25.38 25.98
CA SER A 623 -51.40 -24.28 25.02
C SER A 623 -52.47 -23.23 25.32
N LEU A 624 -52.04 -22.01 25.66
CA LEU A 624 -52.91 -20.84 25.89
C LEU A 624 -53.32 -20.19 24.57
N TYR A 625 -52.37 -20.08 23.64
CA TYR A 625 -52.57 -19.47 22.33
C TYR A 625 -51.45 -19.90 21.39
N ASN A 626 -51.73 -20.00 20.10
CA ASN A 626 -50.71 -20.28 19.11
C ASN A 626 -50.99 -19.52 17.81
N LEU A 627 -49.93 -19.11 17.12
CA LEU A 627 -50.02 -18.46 15.81
C LEU A 627 -49.02 -19.09 14.86
N ASN A 628 -49.51 -19.63 13.76
CA ASN A 628 -48.68 -20.14 12.69
C ASN A 628 -48.44 -19.04 11.64
N PHE A 629 -47.17 -18.77 11.35
CA PHE A 629 -46.75 -17.77 10.35
C PHE A 629 -46.59 -18.39 8.96
N GLN A 630 -46.51 -19.72 8.83
CA GLN A 630 -46.36 -20.44 7.56
C GLN A 630 -47.43 -21.55 7.45
N GLU A 631 -47.84 -21.96 6.25
CA GLU A 631 -48.82 -23.06 6.06
C GLU A 631 -48.20 -24.44 6.40
N THR A 632 -47.99 -24.72 7.69
CA THR A 632 -47.44 -25.99 8.18
C THR A 632 -48.47 -26.68 9.08
N GLN A 633 -48.85 -27.92 8.76
CA GLN A 633 -49.70 -28.72 9.64
C GLN A 633 -48.85 -29.32 10.77
N THR A 634 -49.07 -28.85 12.00
CA THR A 634 -48.44 -29.41 13.20
C THR A 634 -49.46 -29.49 14.34
N ASP A 635 -49.32 -30.51 15.19
CA ASP A 635 -50.16 -30.70 16.39
C ASP A 635 -49.57 -29.88 17.55
N THR A 636 -50.18 -28.72 17.82
CA THR A 636 -49.70 -27.77 18.83
C THR A 636 -49.74 -28.34 20.24
N ASP A 637 -50.72 -29.18 20.58
CA ASP A 637 -50.85 -29.75 21.92
C ASP A 637 -49.72 -30.75 22.18
N LEU A 638 -49.41 -31.60 21.19
CA LEU A 638 -48.25 -32.49 21.25
C LEU A 638 -46.93 -31.70 21.39
N MET A 639 -46.77 -30.60 20.66
CA MET A 639 -45.58 -29.74 20.76
C MET A 639 -45.47 -29.07 22.13
N SER A 640 -46.57 -28.55 22.68
CA SER A 640 -46.60 -27.91 24.01
C SER A 640 -46.26 -28.89 25.13
N GLY A 641 -46.79 -30.13 25.06
CA GLY A 641 -46.48 -31.19 26.01
C GLY A 641 -45.02 -31.63 25.94
N PHE A 642 -44.47 -31.79 24.74
CA PHE A 642 -43.05 -32.11 24.54
C PHE A 642 -42.11 -31.03 25.09
N LEU A 643 -42.38 -29.76 24.79
CA LEU A 643 -41.56 -28.63 25.27
C LEU A 643 -41.63 -28.50 26.79
N SER A 644 -42.78 -28.75 27.40
CA SER A 644 -42.94 -28.77 28.86
C SER A 644 -42.15 -29.92 29.50
N ALA A 645 -42.19 -31.11 28.90
CA ALA A 645 -41.43 -32.27 29.37
C ALA A 645 -39.90 -32.07 29.28
N ILE A 646 -39.39 -31.46 28.21
CA ILE A 646 -37.96 -31.12 28.09
C ILE A 646 -37.51 -30.18 29.22
N GLN A 647 -38.35 -29.20 29.59
CA GLN A 647 -38.01 -28.23 30.62
C GLN A 647 -37.98 -28.86 32.01
N GLN A 648 -38.96 -29.71 32.31
CA GLN A 648 -38.98 -30.49 33.55
C GLN A 648 -37.73 -31.39 33.65
N PHE A 649 -37.41 -32.09 32.57
CA PHE A 649 -36.23 -32.94 32.50
C PHE A 649 -34.91 -32.16 32.66
N GLY A 650 -34.79 -31.00 32.02
CA GLY A 650 -33.62 -30.12 32.16
C GLY A 650 -33.44 -29.56 33.58
N ALA A 651 -34.54 -29.20 34.24
CA ALA A 651 -34.53 -28.75 35.63
C ALA A 651 -34.11 -29.87 36.60
N GLU A 652 -34.53 -31.12 36.35
CA GLU A 652 -34.13 -32.28 37.16
C GLU A 652 -32.65 -32.63 37.01
N LEU A 653 -32.06 -32.43 35.82
CA LEU A 653 -30.66 -32.77 35.54
C LEU A 653 -29.64 -31.73 36.01
N SER A 654 -29.98 -30.44 35.98
CA SER A 654 -28.98 -29.37 36.10
C SER A 654 -28.64 -28.95 37.54
N GLN A 655 -29.37 -29.42 38.56
CA GLN A 655 -29.26 -28.98 39.97
C GLN A 655 -29.42 -27.46 40.22
N GLU A 656 -29.44 -26.64 39.16
CA GLU A 656 -29.74 -25.21 39.14
C GLU A 656 -31.09 -24.98 38.44
N THR A 657 -31.77 -23.88 38.76
CA THR A 657 -33.07 -23.50 38.16
C THR A 657 -32.93 -22.92 36.74
N THR A 658 -31.95 -23.36 35.95
CA THR A 658 -31.71 -22.82 34.60
C THR A 658 -32.59 -23.54 33.58
N SER A 659 -33.65 -22.88 33.12
CA SER A 659 -34.51 -23.39 32.06
C SER A 659 -33.81 -23.40 30.70
N VAL A 660 -34.14 -24.40 29.86
CA VAL A 660 -33.56 -24.55 28.53
C VAL A 660 -34.04 -23.38 27.66
N LYS A 661 -33.15 -22.46 27.32
CA LYS A 661 -33.51 -21.22 26.60
C LYS A 661 -33.54 -21.36 25.08
N LYS A 662 -32.84 -22.36 24.54
CA LYS A 662 -32.67 -22.53 23.10
C LYS A 662 -32.48 -24.01 22.77
N ILE A 663 -33.17 -24.49 21.73
CA ILE A 663 -33.02 -25.84 21.19
C ILE A 663 -32.80 -25.73 19.69
N GLU A 664 -31.78 -26.40 19.16
CA GLU A 664 -31.51 -26.49 17.73
C GLU A 664 -31.71 -27.94 17.27
N TYR A 665 -32.60 -28.16 16.29
CA TYR A 665 -32.95 -29.51 15.85
C TYR A 665 -33.31 -29.54 14.35
N HIS A 666 -32.61 -30.38 13.58
CA HIS A 666 -32.83 -30.62 12.13
C HIS A 666 -33.02 -29.36 11.25
N GLY A 667 -32.36 -28.26 11.61
CA GLY A 667 -32.44 -26.99 10.87
C GLY A 667 -33.60 -26.08 11.31
N PHE A 668 -34.21 -26.37 12.46
CA PHE A 668 -35.10 -25.47 13.19
C PHE A 668 -34.41 -24.99 14.46
N GLU A 669 -34.78 -23.79 14.88
CA GLU A 669 -34.39 -23.21 16.16
C GLU A 669 -35.66 -22.92 16.97
N ILE A 670 -35.70 -23.41 18.20
CA ILE A 670 -36.78 -23.15 19.15
C ILE A 670 -36.20 -22.29 20.26
N ASN A 671 -36.68 -21.04 20.33
CA ASN A 671 -36.35 -20.12 21.41
C ASN A 671 -37.44 -20.24 22.48
N LEU A 672 -37.04 -20.54 23.71
CA LEU A 672 -37.92 -20.70 24.86
C LEU A 672 -37.61 -19.60 25.86
N GLU A 673 -38.64 -18.89 26.29
CA GLU A 673 -38.51 -17.90 27.34
C GLU A 673 -39.68 -18.01 28.32
N ASP A 674 -39.35 -17.92 29.60
CA ASP A 674 -40.29 -18.04 30.71
C ASP A 674 -40.64 -16.65 31.24
N GLY A 675 -41.94 -16.39 31.37
CA GLY A 675 -42.52 -15.37 32.23
C GLY A 675 -42.82 -15.93 33.62
N ASN A 676 -43.59 -15.19 34.42
CA ASN A 676 -43.97 -15.63 35.76
C ASN A 676 -45.05 -16.72 35.76
N LEU A 677 -45.94 -16.68 34.76
CA LEU A 677 -47.10 -17.56 34.63
C LEU A 677 -47.13 -18.28 33.28
N THR A 678 -46.47 -17.71 32.29
CA THR A 678 -46.53 -18.16 30.89
C THR A 678 -45.16 -18.46 30.33
N ARG A 679 -45.11 -19.35 29.35
CA ARG A 679 -43.91 -19.68 28.57
C ARG A 679 -44.21 -19.42 27.11
N ALA A 680 -43.28 -18.78 26.40
CA ALA A 680 -43.38 -18.65 24.94
C ALA A 680 -42.32 -19.51 24.26
N ALA A 681 -42.75 -20.25 23.24
CA ALA A 681 -41.89 -20.97 22.33
C ALA A 681 -41.97 -20.34 20.95
N LEU A 682 -40.86 -19.79 20.47
CA LEU A 682 -40.72 -19.22 19.13
C LEU A 682 -39.91 -20.17 18.25
N ILE A 683 -40.55 -20.70 17.22
CA ILE A 683 -40.00 -21.69 16.30
C ILE A 683 -39.60 -21.01 14.99
N LEU A 684 -38.35 -21.17 14.61
CA LEU A 684 -37.72 -20.54 13.47
C LEU A 684 -37.14 -21.59 12.50
N LYS A 685 -37.17 -21.26 11.21
CA LYS A 685 -36.47 -21.97 10.14
C LYS A 685 -35.01 -21.51 10.12
N GLY A 686 -34.12 -22.32 10.69
CA GLY A 686 -32.73 -21.96 10.91
C GLY A 686 -32.54 -20.99 12.08
N THR A 687 -31.39 -20.33 12.12
CA THR A 687 -30.98 -19.48 13.24
C THR A 687 -31.64 -18.10 13.18
N GLY A 688 -32.19 -17.63 14.30
CA GLY A 688 -32.80 -16.31 14.39
C GLY A 688 -31.83 -15.17 14.70
N PRO A 689 -32.11 -13.92 14.27
CA PRO A 689 -31.42 -12.75 14.78
C PRO A 689 -31.71 -12.55 16.29
N GLU A 690 -30.74 -12.09 17.08
CA GLU A 690 -30.89 -11.90 18.53
C GLU A 690 -32.08 -11.00 18.95
N ILE A 691 -32.50 -10.09 18.07
CA ILE A 691 -33.64 -9.20 18.32
C ILE A 691 -34.93 -9.99 18.57
N LEU A 692 -35.11 -11.15 17.94
CA LEU A 692 -36.32 -11.97 18.13
C LEU A 692 -36.46 -12.46 19.56
N ARG A 693 -35.35 -12.77 20.21
CA ARG A 693 -35.36 -13.16 21.63
C ARG A 693 -35.72 -12.00 22.54
N LYS A 694 -35.17 -10.81 22.27
CA LYS A 694 -35.54 -9.59 23.01
C LYS A 694 -37.02 -9.25 22.83
N ASN A 695 -37.53 -9.43 21.61
CA ASN A 695 -38.95 -9.26 21.30
C ASN A 695 -39.79 -10.29 22.06
N LEU A 696 -39.36 -11.56 22.15
CA LEU A 696 -40.04 -12.61 22.91
C LEU A 696 -40.14 -12.30 24.41
N VAL A 697 -39.07 -11.81 25.03
CA VAL A 697 -39.06 -11.37 26.44
C VAL A 697 -40.05 -10.21 26.65
N THR A 698 -40.00 -9.21 25.77
CA THR A 698 -40.83 -8.00 25.89
C THR A 698 -42.30 -8.32 25.65
N PHE A 699 -42.58 -9.16 24.65
CA PHE A 699 -43.89 -9.70 24.33
C PHE A 699 -44.50 -10.46 25.51
N LEU A 700 -43.75 -11.39 26.13
CA LEU A 700 -44.23 -12.14 27.28
C LEU A 700 -44.60 -11.23 28.45
N ARG A 701 -43.78 -10.22 28.73
CA ARG A 701 -44.07 -9.24 29.79
C ARG A 701 -45.37 -8.49 29.53
N GLU A 702 -45.61 -8.03 28.29
CA GLU A 702 -46.85 -7.34 27.94
C GLU A 702 -48.07 -8.29 27.93
N PHE A 703 -47.87 -9.54 27.51
CA PHE A 703 -48.89 -10.57 27.56
C PHE A 703 -49.35 -10.84 29.00
N GLU A 704 -48.42 -11.04 29.93
CA GLU A 704 -48.76 -11.28 31.35
C GLU A 704 -49.37 -10.04 32.01
N ALA A 705 -48.92 -8.84 31.64
CA ALA A 705 -49.54 -7.61 32.12
C ALA A 705 -51.01 -7.51 31.67
N LYS A 706 -51.34 -7.97 30.46
CA LYS A 706 -52.70 -7.92 29.91
C LYS A 706 -53.59 -9.07 30.40
N TYR A 707 -53.05 -10.29 30.50
CA TYR A 707 -53.83 -11.51 30.71
C TYR A 707 -53.48 -12.32 31.97
N GLY A 708 -52.52 -11.88 32.79
CA GLY A 708 -51.99 -12.67 33.91
C GLY A 708 -53.03 -13.15 34.92
N SER A 709 -54.07 -12.35 35.20
CA SER A 709 -55.18 -12.75 36.08
C SER A 709 -56.04 -13.88 35.51
N LEU A 710 -56.18 -13.94 34.18
CA LEU A 710 -56.88 -15.00 33.47
C LEU A 710 -56.03 -16.27 33.41
N VAL A 711 -54.71 -16.14 33.23
CA VAL A 711 -53.78 -17.27 33.25
C VAL A 711 -53.74 -17.95 34.62
N GLN A 712 -53.70 -17.18 35.72
CA GLN A 712 -53.72 -17.75 37.08
C GLN A 712 -54.95 -18.62 37.38
N ASN A 713 -56.07 -18.33 36.74
CA ASN A 713 -57.34 -19.05 36.93
C ASN A 713 -57.69 -19.92 35.70
N PHE A 714 -56.70 -20.27 34.89
CA PHE A 714 -56.93 -20.98 33.64
C PHE A 714 -57.49 -22.38 33.88
N LYS A 715 -58.62 -22.69 33.25
CA LYS A 715 -59.31 -24.00 33.31
C LYS A 715 -59.50 -24.64 31.94
N GLY A 716 -58.72 -24.21 30.93
CA GLY A 716 -58.77 -24.76 29.58
C GLY A 716 -59.55 -23.92 28.55
N ASP A 717 -60.16 -22.79 28.91
CA ASP A 717 -60.79 -21.89 27.93
C ASP A 717 -59.75 -20.96 27.27
N VAL A 718 -59.32 -21.32 26.06
CA VAL A 718 -58.33 -20.55 25.28
C VAL A 718 -58.94 -19.36 24.53
N THR A 719 -60.27 -19.24 24.47
CA THR A 719 -60.94 -18.21 23.65
C THR A 719 -60.72 -16.79 24.19
N VAL A 720 -60.45 -16.67 25.49
CA VAL A 720 -60.14 -15.40 26.16
C VAL A 720 -58.81 -14.78 25.71
N PHE A 721 -57.94 -15.55 25.02
CA PHE A 721 -56.65 -15.09 24.53
C PHE A 721 -56.65 -14.76 23.02
N ARG A 722 -57.80 -14.73 22.34
CA ARG A 722 -57.87 -14.49 20.87
C ARG A 722 -57.21 -13.18 20.41
N ASP A 723 -57.33 -12.12 21.20
CA ASP A 723 -56.75 -10.80 20.90
C ASP A 723 -55.22 -10.77 21.06
N SER A 724 -54.60 -11.89 21.44
CA SER A 724 -53.13 -12.03 21.49
C SER A 724 -52.50 -11.97 20.11
N ARG A 725 -53.28 -12.17 19.04
CA ARG A 725 -52.81 -11.99 17.66
C ARG A 725 -52.24 -10.59 17.42
N GLU A 726 -52.95 -9.54 17.81
CA GLU A 726 -52.50 -8.15 17.63
C GLU A 726 -51.18 -7.88 18.36
N LEU A 727 -51.07 -8.45 19.57
CA LEU A 727 -49.87 -8.35 20.38
C LEU A 727 -48.69 -9.11 19.75
N ILE A 728 -48.92 -10.29 19.16
CA ILE A 728 -47.90 -11.03 18.43
C ILE A 728 -47.48 -10.27 17.16
N GLU A 729 -48.44 -9.75 16.40
CA GLU A 729 -48.15 -8.98 15.18
C GLU A 729 -47.31 -7.73 15.49
N LYS A 730 -47.61 -6.99 16.56
CA LYS A 730 -46.79 -5.85 17.04
C LYS A 730 -45.30 -6.18 17.22
N TYR A 731 -44.97 -7.37 17.71
CA TYR A 731 -43.60 -7.74 18.07
C TYR A 731 -42.86 -8.56 17.00
N PHE A 732 -43.60 -9.20 16.09
CA PHE A 732 -43.04 -10.15 15.14
C PHE A 732 -43.45 -9.89 13.68
N VAL A 733 -44.43 -9.01 13.42
CA VAL A 733 -45.01 -8.74 12.10
C VAL A 733 -45.44 -7.26 11.96
N GLU A 734 -44.51 -6.33 11.70
CA GLU A 734 -44.87 -4.96 11.26
C GLU A 734 -44.68 -4.74 9.75
N LYS A 735 -45.51 -3.83 9.19
CA LYS A 735 -45.96 -3.75 7.79
C LYS A 735 -44.87 -3.47 6.73
N PRO A 736 -44.98 -4.07 5.52
CA PRO A 736 -44.08 -3.77 4.41
C PRO A 736 -44.20 -2.31 3.95
N TYR A 737 -43.09 -1.59 4.00
CA TYR A 737 -42.94 -0.27 3.37
C TYR A 737 -42.69 -0.46 1.87
N GLU A 738 -43.46 0.22 1.01
CA GLU A 738 -43.33 0.13 -0.46
C GLU A 738 -41.90 0.43 -0.94
N GLU A 739 -41.39 -0.44 -1.82
CA GLU A 739 -40.08 -0.30 -2.47
C GLU A 739 -40.05 0.96 -3.34
N LYS A 740 -39.27 1.95 -2.94
CA LYS A 740 -38.64 2.88 -3.88
C LYS A 740 -37.17 2.49 -4.00
N SER A 741 -36.73 2.28 -5.22
CA SER A 741 -35.36 1.96 -5.60
C SER A 741 -34.35 2.92 -4.96
N PHE A 742 -33.46 2.40 -4.11
CA PHE A 742 -32.33 3.14 -3.54
C PHE A 742 -31.03 2.68 -4.22
N LEU A 743 -30.72 3.28 -5.36
CA LEU A 743 -29.35 3.37 -5.86
C LEU A 743 -29.07 4.86 -6.13
N PRO A 744 -28.08 5.49 -5.48
CA PRO A 744 -27.53 6.75 -5.96
C PRO A 744 -26.78 6.51 -7.27
N SER A 745 -26.81 7.50 -8.16
CA SER A 745 -26.27 7.51 -9.52
C SER A 745 -24.74 7.52 -9.57
#